data_AF-A0A951Q7E4-F1
#
_entry.id   AF-A0A951Q7E4-F1
#
_cell.length_a   1.000
_cell.length_b   1.000
_cell.length_c   1.000
_cell.angle_alpha   90.00
_cell.angle_beta   90.00
_cell.angle_gamma   90.00
#
_symmetry.space_group_name_H-M   'P 1'
#
loop_
_entity.id
_entity.type
_entity.pdbx_description
1 polymer ?
#
loop_
_entity_poly.entity_id
_entity_poly.type
_entity_poly.pdbx_seq_one_letter_code
_entity_poly.pdbx_strand_id
1 'polypeptide(L)'
;MVRTIPLERVRNIGIAAHIDAGKTTTTERILFYSGVVHKIGEVHEGTAVTDWMEQERERGITITAAAISTSWNDHRINIIDTPGHVDFTIEVERSMRVLDGVIAVFCSVGGVQPQSETVWRQADRYNVPRIVFINKMDRTGANFYRVYEQIRDRLRANAVPIQLPIGSEDVFKGIVDLVKMKAYIYVDELGSKPEEIDIPEDMRELANEYHGKLVESVAETDDVLIEKYLGGEELTEAEIRRGLRIGTVSGKIVPLICGSAFKNKGVQLLLDAVVDYLPSPLEVKPVQGVLPDGSTATRPASDTEPTAALAFKIMADPYGRLTFVRVYSGVLVKGSYVYNASKDKKERISRLIILKADDRQEVDELRAGDLGAALGLKDTFTGDTLCDEASPIILESLFVPEPVISVAVEPKTKQDMEKLSKALQALSEEDPTFRVSVDSETNQTVIAGMGELHLDILVDRMKREYKVEANVGAPQVAYRETIRKPVRAEGKFIRQSGGKGQYGHVVIQIEPGEPGTGFEFVSKIVGGTVPKEYIGPAEQGMKEACESGILAGYPVIDLKITMVDGSYHDVDSSEMAFKIAGSMAIKEAVMKASPVLLEPTMKVEVEVPEDFIGNVIGDLNSRRGQIEGQDTEQGTAKVIAKVPLAEMFGYATDIRSKTQGRGIFSMEFSAYDEVPRNVAETIIAKSKGNA
;
A
#
# COMPACT_ATOMS: atom_id res chain seq x y z
N MET A 1 -33.48 6.09 -21.67
CA MET A 1 -34.55 6.44 -20.71
C MET A 1 -34.14 7.68 -19.92
N VAL A 2 -35.09 8.49 -19.45
CA VAL A 2 -34.80 9.66 -18.59
C VAL A 2 -34.16 9.17 -17.29
N ARG A 3 -33.12 9.87 -16.81
CA ARG A 3 -32.48 9.56 -15.51
C ARG A 3 -33.49 9.71 -14.38
N THR A 4 -33.48 8.80 -13.41
CA THR A 4 -34.26 8.95 -12.17
C THR A 4 -33.69 10.05 -11.28
N ILE A 5 -32.36 10.21 -11.27
CA ILE A 5 -31.65 11.26 -10.53
C ILE A 5 -30.69 11.98 -11.48
N PRO A 6 -30.82 13.31 -11.67
CA PRO A 6 -29.90 14.10 -12.50
C PRO A 6 -28.45 14.02 -11.99
N LEU A 7 -27.47 14.15 -12.88
CA LEU A 7 -26.03 14.15 -12.53
C LEU A 7 -25.68 15.21 -11.47
N GLU A 8 -26.28 16.39 -11.58
CA GLU A 8 -26.11 17.52 -10.64
C GLU A 8 -26.47 17.14 -9.20
N ARG A 9 -27.33 16.13 -9.03
CA ARG A 9 -27.81 15.64 -7.72
C ARG A 9 -27.10 14.37 -7.25
N VAL A 10 -26.01 13.97 -7.90
CA VAL A 10 -25.15 12.86 -7.46
C VAL A 10 -23.96 13.43 -6.67
N ARG A 11 -23.60 12.77 -5.58
CA ARG A 11 -22.38 13.02 -4.80
C ARG A 11 -21.64 11.70 -4.65
N ASN A 12 -20.43 11.60 -5.18
CA ASN A 12 -19.57 10.43 -4.96
C ASN A 12 -18.47 10.83 -3.98
N ILE A 13 -18.61 10.40 -2.73
CA ILE A 13 -17.78 10.86 -1.61
C ILE A 13 -17.04 9.74 -0.92
N GLY A 14 -15.84 10.02 -0.46
CA GLY A 14 -15.10 9.15 0.46
C GLY A 14 -15.17 9.66 1.89
N ILE A 15 -14.97 8.78 2.86
CA ILE A 15 -14.68 9.16 4.24
C ILE A 15 -13.28 8.66 4.56
N ALA A 16 -12.36 9.59 4.88
CA ALA A 16 -10.95 9.28 5.04
C ALA A 16 -10.33 10.01 6.25
N ALA A 17 -9.42 9.33 6.97
CA ALA A 17 -8.89 9.79 8.26
C ALA A 17 -7.84 8.84 8.82
N HIS A 18 -7.15 9.29 9.88
CA HIS A 18 -6.36 8.40 10.75
C HIS A 18 -7.23 7.33 11.45
N ILE A 19 -6.57 6.29 11.96
CA ILE A 19 -7.15 5.24 12.81
C ILE A 19 -7.85 5.90 14.01
N ASP A 20 -8.98 5.35 14.45
CA ASP A 20 -9.76 5.87 15.59
C ASP A 20 -10.25 7.32 15.48
N ALA A 21 -10.22 7.96 14.30
CA ALA A 21 -10.88 9.26 14.10
C ALA A 21 -12.42 9.12 14.08
N GLY A 22 -12.95 7.90 13.97
CA GLY A 22 -14.38 7.61 13.92
C GLY A 22 -14.98 7.68 12.51
N LYS A 23 -14.25 7.24 11.47
CA LYS A 23 -14.74 7.15 10.08
C LYS A 23 -15.97 6.28 9.97
N THR A 24 -15.83 5.00 10.31
CA THR A 24 -16.87 3.98 10.27
C THR A 24 -18.07 4.40 11.11
N THR A 25 -17.84 4.93 12.32
CA THR A 25 -18.92 5.50 13.14
C THR A 25 -19.64 6.65 12.42
N THR A 26 -18.93 7.52 11.71
CA THR A 26 -19.55 8.61 10.94
C THR A 26 -20.36 8.05 9.76
N THR A 27 -19.85 7.03 9.05
CA THR A 27 -20.57 6.33 7.98
C THR A 27 -21.87 5.72 8.49
N GLU A 28 -21.84 4.97 9.58
CA GLU A 28 -23.02 4.37 10.21
C GLU A 28 -24.08 5.41 10.58
N ARG A 29 -23.66 6.56 11.11
CA ARG A 29 -24.58 7.67 11.43
C ARG A 29 -25.20 8.28 10.18
N ILE A 30 -24.42 8.44 9.12
CA ILE A 30 -24.94 8.91 7.84
C ILE A 30 -26.02 7.96 7.32
N LEU A 31 -25.77 6.64 7.37
CA LEU A 31 -26.74 5.63 6.92
C LEU A 31 -28.00 5.59 7.79
N PHE A 32 -27.88 5.82 9.10
CA PHE A 32 -29.02 5.94 10.00
C PHE A 32 -29.87 7.18 9.71
N TYR A 33 -29.27 8.37 9.63
CA TYR A 33 -30.02 9.61 9.43
C TYR A 33 -30.63 9.72 8.04
N SER A 34 -29.97 9.18 7.02
CA SER A 34 -30.52 9.09 5.68
C SER A 34 -31.64 8.04 5.53
N GLY A 35 -31.90 7.24 6.56
CA GLY A 35 -33.00 6.28 6.62
C GLY A 35 -32.74 4.94 5.95
N VAL A 36 -31.49 4.65 5.55
CA VAL A 36 -31.09 3.36 4.97
C VAL A 36 -31.07 2.26 6.02
N VAL A 37 -30.61 2.59 7.24
CA VAL A 37 -30.53 1.65 8.35
C VAL A 37 -31.44 2.11 9.49
N HIS A 38 -32.28 1.21 9.99
CA HIS A 38 -33.24 1.50 11.06
C HIS A 38 -32.68 1.30 12.48
N LYS A 39 -31.48 0.75 12.59
CA LYS A 39 -30.75 0.56 13.85
C LYS A 39 -29.34 1.12 13.72
N ILE A 40 -28.85 1.63 14.82
CA ILE A 40 -27.51 2.19 14.94
C ILE A 40 -26.53 1.01 15.13
N GLY A 41 -25.54 0.88 14.24
CA GLY A 41 -24.41 -0.03 14.41
C GLY A 41 -23.26 0.60 15.21
N GLU A 42 -22.52 -0.21 15.96
CA GLU A 42 -21.29 0.18 16.66
C GLU A 42 -20.12 -0.73 16.28
N VAL A 43 -18.98 -0.11 15.94
CA VAL A 43 -17.75 -0.81 15.55
C VAL A 43 -17.21 -1.68 16.68
N HIS A 44 -17.23 -1.17 17.92
CA HIS A 44 -16.71 -1.90 19.09
C HIS A 44 -17.56 -3.12 19.45
N GLU A 45 -18.83 -3.15 19.05
CA GLU A 45 -19.73 -4.28 19.25
C GLU A 45 -19.78 -5.22 18.04
N GLY A 46 -19.03 -4.92 16.96
CA GLY A 46 -19.02 -5.69 15.72
C GLY A 46 -20.35 -5.66 14.96
N THR A 47 -21.19 -4.65 15.22
CA THR A 47 -22.54 -4.50 14.63
C THR A 47 -22.59 -3.48 13.50
N ALA A 48 -21.45 -2.89 13.11
CA ALA A 48 -21.35 -2.00 11.96
C ALA A 48 -21.68 -2.74 10.66
N VAL A 49 -22.45 -2.09 9.79
CA VAL A 49 -22.89 -2.62 8.49
C VAL A 49 -21.75 -2.58 7.47
N THR A 50 -20.88 -1.57 7.56
CA THR A 50 -19.75 -1.39 6.64
C THR A 50 -18.62 -2.41 6.84
N ASP A 51 -18.44 -2.91 8.07
CA ASP A 51 -17.41 -3.89 8.42
C ASP A 51 -17.99 -5.32 8.32
N TRP A 52 -17.95 -5.87 7.12
CA TRP A 52 -18.58 -7.16 6.80
C TRP A 52 -17.64 -8.36 6.99
N MET A 53 -16.32 -8.15 6.95
CA MET A 53 -15.35 -9.23 7.15
C MET A 53 -15.27 -9.62 8.63
N GLU A 54 -15.07 -10.91 8.90
CA GLU A 54 -14.89 -11.41 10.27
C GLU A 54 -13.66 -10.75 10.94
N GLN A 55 -12.58 -10.54 10.17
CA GLN A 55 -11.35 -9.89 10.65
C GLN A 55 -11.56 -8.42 11.01
N GLU A 56 -12.42 -7.70 10.29
CA GLU A 56 -12.76 -6.30 10.59
C GLU A 56 -13.50 -6.23 11.94
N ARG A 57 -14.46 -7.12 12.17
CA ARG A 57 -15.23 -7.20 13.42
C ARG A 57 -14.40 -7.67 14.61
N GLU A 58 -13.54 -8.67 14.43
CA GLU A 58 -12.66 -9.18 15.48
C GLU A 58 -11.66 -8.12 15.97
N ARG A 59 -11.16 -7.27 15.06
CA ARG A 59 -10.11 -6.29 15.35
C ARG A 59 -10.61 -4.86 15.54
N GLY A 60 -11.87 -4.57 15.17
CA GLY A 60 -12.46 -3.24 15.25
C GLY A 60 -11.83 -2.21 14.29
N ILE A 61 -11.36 -2.67 13.13
CA ILE A 61 -10.75 -1.83 12.09
C ILE A 61 -11.37 -2.11 10.72
N THR A 62 -11.52 -1.08 9.90
CA THR A 62 -11.92 -1.23 8.48
C THR A 62 -10.70 -1.62 7.65
N ILE A 63 -10.79 -2.75 6.94
CA ILE A 63 -9.73 -3.35 6.12
C ILE A 63 -10.02 -3.09 4.65
N THR A 64 -11.27 -3.27 4.21
CA THR A 64 -11.65 -3.07 2.81
C THR A 64 -12.63 -1.92 2.64
N ALA A 65 -12.49 -1.18 1.53
CA ALA A 65 -13.40 -0.08 1.29
C ALA A 65 -14.83 -0.56 0.96
N ALA A 66 -15.82 -0.07 1.69
CA ALA A 66 -17.23 -0.40 1.48
C ALA A 66 -17.90 0.70 0.63
N ALA A 67 -18.51 0.31 -0.49
CA ALA A 67 -19.23 1.22 -1.38
C ALA A 67 -20.75 1.10 -1.13
N ILE A 68 -21.37 2.18 -0.64
CA ILE A 68 -22.78 2.19 -0.22
C ILE A 68 -23.49 3.42 -0.82
N SER A 69 -24.69 3.24 -1.37
CA SER A 69 -25.54 4.35 -1.82
C SER A 69 -26.59 4.73 -0.76
N THR A 70 -26.82 6.02 -0.57
CA THR A 70 -27.92 6.60 0.22
C THR A 70 -28.54 7.83 -0.45
N SER A 71 -29.59 8.40 0.14
CA SER A 71 -30.25 9.63 -0.30
C SER A 71 -30.39 10.67 0.82
N TRP A 72 -30.15 11.94 0.50
CA TRP A 72 -30.32 13.07 1.41
C TRP A 72 -30.81 14.30 0.63
N ASN A 73 -31.86 14.99 1.08
CA ASN A 73 -32.42 16.19 0.43
C ASN A 73 -32.55 16.06 -1.11
N ASP A 74 -33.18 14.99 -1.60
CA ASP A 74 -33.34 14.66 -3.04
C ASP A 74 -32.04 14.46 -3.83
N HIS A 75 -30.91 14.27 -3.15
CA HIS A 75 -29.61 13.92 -3.73
C HIS A 75 -29.27 12.46 -3.48
N ARG A 76 -28.57 11.83 -4.43
CA ARG A 76 -27.96 10.52 -4.25
C ARG A 76 -26.53 10.68 -3.77
N ILE A 77 -26.21 10.06 -2.65
CA ILE A 77 -24.86 10.06 -2.09
C ILE A 77 -24.31 8.63 -2.18
N ASN A 78 -23.25 8.45 -2.95
CA ASN A 78 -22.48 7.21 -2.98
C ASN A 78 -21.26 7.41 -2.08
N ILE A 79 -21.14 6.59 -1.04
CA ILE A 79 -20.12 6.68 -0.02
C ILE A 79 -19.15 5.54 -0.22
N ILE A 80 -17.85 5.84 -0.22
CA ILE A 80 -16.80 4.86 -0.05
C ILE A 80 -16.17 5.08 1.33
N ASP A 81 -16.41 4.17 2.26
CA ASP A 81 -15.72 4.19 3.55
C ASP A 81 -14.31 3.63 3.37
N THR A 82 -13.29 4.40 3.74
CA THR A 82 -11.89 4.01 3.48
C THR A 82 -11.18 3.55 4.76
N PRO A 83 -10.28 2.57 4.67
CA PRO A 83 -9.43 2.17 5.79
C PRO A 83 -8.62 3.33 6.37
N GLY A 84 -8.43 3.32 7.69
CA GLY A 84 -7.58 4.30 8.37
C GLY A 84 -6.13 3.91 8.52
N HIS A 85 -5.85 2.62 8.31
CA HIS A 85 -4.55 2.02 8.60
C HIS A 85 -3.63 2.10 7.38
N VAL A 86 -2.35 2.40 7.62
CA VAL A 86 -1.33 2.60 6.56
C VAL A 86 -1.11 1.35 5.69
N ASP A 87 -1.27 0.19 6.30
CA ASP A 87 -1.14 -1.11 5.64
C ASP A 87 -2.16 -1.34 4.52
N PHE A 88 -3.28 -0.60 4.53
CA PHE A 88 -4.32 -0.64 3.50
C PHE A 88 -4.35 0.66 2.68
N THR A 89 -3.20 1.30 2.50
CA THR A 89 -3.07 2.55 1.72
C THR A 89 -3.59 2.43 0.28
N ILE A 90 -3.48 1.26 -0.34
CA ILE A 90 -4.02 1.00 -1.68
C ILE A 90 -5.54 1.17 -1.76
N GLU A 91 -6.25 0.85 -0.67
CA GLU A 91 -7.70 1.06 -0.55
C GLU A 91 -8.03 2.55 -0.56
N VAL A 92 -7.18 3.37 0.05
CA VAL A 92 -7.34 4.82 0.02
C VAL A 92 -7.00 5.38 -1.35
N GLU A 93 -5.88 4.96 -1.97
CA GLU A 93 -5.49 5.37 -3.33
C GLU A 93 -6.61 5.11 -4.34
N ARG A 94 -7.13 3.87 -4.37
CA ARG A 94 -8.15 3.47 -5.35
C ARG A 94 -9.47 4.19 -5.13
N SER A 95 -9.81 4.47 -3.87
CA SER A 95 -10.99 5.25 -3.52
C SER A 95 -10.83 6.70 -3.98
N MET A 96 -9.74 7.38 -3.60
CA MET A 96 -9.51 8.78 -3.97
C MET A 96 -9.54 9.01 -5.49
N ARG A 97 -9.07 8.04 -6.28
CA ARG A 97 -9.09 8.12 -7.75
C ARG A 97 -10.49 8.13 -8.36
N VAL A 98 -11.47 7.48 -7.74
CA VAL A 98 -12.84 7.32 -8.27
C VAL A 98 -13.87 8.26 -7.64
N LEU A 99 -13.50 8.95 -6.57
CA LEU A 99 -14.36 9.86 -5.84
C LEU A 99 -14.35 11.26 -6.45
N ASP A 100 -15.50 11.93 -6.35
CA ASP A 100 -15.62 13.33 -6.75
C ASP A 100 -15.30 14.27 -5.57
N GLY A 101 -15.52 13.82 -4.33
CA GLY A 101 -15.18 14.59 -3.12
C GLY A 101 -14.83 13.70 -1.93
N VAL A 102 -14.34 14.29 -0.84
CA VAL A 102 -13.99 13.53 0.38
C VAL A 102 -14.31 14.28 1.67
N ILE A 103 -14.76 13.54 2.67
CA ILE A 103 -14.89 14.00 4.06
C ILE A 103 -13.61 13.56 4.78
N ALA A 104 -12.75 14.53 5.10
CA ALA A 104 -11.56 14.31 5.90
C ALA A 104 -11.93 14.40 7.39
N VAL A 105 -11.96 13.26 8.09
CA VAL A 105 -12.36 13.20 9.51
C VAL A 105 -11.12 13.36 10.39
N PHE A 106 -11.19 14.26 11.37
CA PHE A 106 -10.12 14.47 12.35
C PHE A 106 -10.65 14.25 13.76
N CYS A 107 -9.81 13.73 14.65
CA CYS A 107 -10.13 13.64 16.07
C CYS A 107 -9.87 14.98 16.74
N SER A 108 -10.85 15.55 17.45
CA SER A 108 -10.70 16.79 18.25
C SER A 108 -9.56 16.73 19.28
N VAL A 109 -9.22 15.53 19.76
CA VAL A 109 -8.17 15.26 20.75
C VAL A 109 -6.83 14.94 20.10
N GLY A 110 -6.84 14.15 19.02
CA GLY A 110 -5.61 13.73 18.33
C GLY A 110 -5.07 14.76 17.33
N GLY A 111 -5.96 15.58 16.77
CA GLY A 111 -5.65 16.58 15.75
C GLY A 111 -5.06 15.97 14.48
N VAL A 112 -4.11 16.68 13.86
CA VAL A 112 -3.44 16.22 12.63
C VAL A 112 -2.36 15.20 12.99
N GLN A 113 -2.62 13.96 12.59
CA GLN A 113 -1.73 12.82 12.82
C GLN A 113 -0.97 12.44 11.51
N PRO A 114 0.14 11.70 11.59
CA PRO A 114 0.98 11.35 10.43
C PRO A 114 0.22 10.68 9.25
N GLN A 115 -0.75 9.83 9.56
CA GLN A 115 -1.58 9.20 8.53
C GLN A 115 -2.61 10.17 7.95
N SER A 116 -3.04 11.18 8.71
CA SER A 116 -3.90 12.24 8.17
C SER A 116 -3.15 13.03 7.09
N GLU A 117 -1.84 13.29 7.29
CA GLU A 117 -0.97 13.92 6.27
C GLU A 117 -0.81 13.02 5.04
N THR A 118 -0.77 11.71 5.22
CA THR A 118 -0.67 10.75 4.10
C THR A 118 -1.95 10.75 3.28
N VAL A 119 -3.11 10.59 3.93
CA VAL A 119 -4.43 10.66 3.28
C VAL A 119 -4.63 12.02 2.59
N TRP A 120 -4.16 13.10 3.21
CA TRP A 120 -4.23 14.43 2.62
C TRP A 120 -3.44 14.53 1.32
N ARG A 121 -2.18 14.04 1.32
CA ARG A 121 -1.34 13.97 0.10
C ARG A 121 -1.96 13.11 -1.00
N GLN A 122 -2.65 12.03 -0.63
CA GLN A 122 -3.38 11.19 -1.60
C GLN A 122 -4.54 11.93 -2.23
N ALA A 123 -5.31 12.70 -1.44
CA ALA A 123 -6.37 13.55 -1.97
C ALA A 123 -5.81 14.67 -2.86
N ASP A 124 -4.64 15.25 -2.51
CA ASP A 124 -3.96 16.26 -3.32
C ASP A 124 -3.50 15.71 -4.67
N ARG A 125 -2.94 14.50 -4.71
CA ARG A 125 -2.47 13.84 -5.95
C ARG A 125 -3.57 13.76 -7.00
N TYR A 126 -4.80 13.40 -6.59
CA TYR A 126 -5.94 13.30 -7.49
C TYR A 126 -6.80 14.58 -7.54
N ASN A 127 -6.35 15.68 -6.93
CA ASN A 127 -7.06 16.96 -6.85
C ASN A 127 -8.51 16.83 -6.35
N VAL A 128 -8.75 15.99 -5.33
CA VAL A 128 -10.09 15.72 -4.81
C VAL A 128 -10.53 16.85 -3.86
N PRO A 129 -11.63 17.57 -4.17
CA PRO A 129 -12.27 18.53 -3.28
C PRO A 129 -12.67 17.90 -1.95
N ARG A 130 -12.57 18.65 -0.86
CA ARG A 130 -12.77 18.08 0.47
C ARG A 130 -13.38 19.02 1.48
N ILE A 131 -14.07 18.43 2.44
CA ILE A 131 -14.54 19.09 3.67
C ILE A 131 -13.90 18.41 4.87
N VAL A 132 -13.67 19.17 5.94
CA VAL A 132 -13.09 18.66 7.19
C VAL A 132 -14.19 18.48 8.22
N PHE A 133 -14.26 17.30 8.83
CA PHE A 133 -15.12 17.03 9.98
C PHE A 133 -14.29 16.75 11.22
N ILE A 134 -14.28 17.70 12.16
CA ILE A 134 -13.67 17.51 13.48
C ILE A 134 -14.65 16.75 14.37
N ASN A 135 -14.40 15.44 14.49
CA ASN A 135 -15.21 14.50 15.24
C ASN A 135 -14.74 14.39 16.70
N LYS A 136 -15.51 13.67 17.51
CA LYS A 136 -15.24 13.38 18.92
C LYS A 136 -15.18 14.65 19.79
N MET A 137 -15.99 15.66 19.49
CA MET A 137 -16.10 16.88 20.30
C MET A 137 -16.59 16.63 21.74
N ASP A 138 -17.12 15.43 22.01
CA ASP A 138 -17.57 14.95 23.32
C ASP A 138 -16.46 14.37 24.21
N ARG A 139 -15.23 14.21 23.70
CA ARG A 139 -14.13 13.58 24.46
C ARG A 139 -13.36 14.59 25.32
N THR A 140 -12.84 14.14 26.45
CA THR A 140 -11.91 14.91 27.28
C THR A 140 -10.69 15.35 26.46
N GLY A 141 -10.33 16.63 26.53
CA GLY A 141 -9.29 17.26 25.72
C GLY A 141 -9.73 17.66 24.31
N ALA A 142 -11.02 17.59 23.99
CA ALA A 142 -11.54 18.03 22.69
C ALA A 142 -11.33 19.53 22.49
N ASN A 143 -10.57 19.90 21.46
CA ASN A 143 -10.28 21.29 21.15
C ASN A 143 -10.33 21.55 19.65
N PHE A 144 -11.42 22.20 19.21
CA PHE A 144 -11.65 22.57 17.82
C PHE A 144 -10.58 23.52 17.27
N TYR A 145 -10.27 24.59 18.01
CA TYR A 145 -9.36 25.65 17.57
C TYR A 145 -7.94 25.13 17.37
N ARG A 146 -7.47 24.25 18.25
CA ARG A 146 -6.16 23.60 18.10
C ARG A 146 -6.08 22.75 16.84
N VAL A 147 -7.13 21.99 16.52
CA VAL A 147 -7.13 21.16 15.29
C VAL A 147 -7.20 22.05 14.05
N TYR A 148 -7.98 23.13 14.09
CA TYR A 148 -8.02 24.15 13.05
C TYR A 148 -6.62 24.76 12.78
N GLU A 149 -5.89 25.16 13.81
CA GLU A 149 -4.50 25.65 13.68
C GLU A 149 -3.58 24.59 13.09
N GLN A 150 -3.65 23.35 13.59
CA GLN A 150 -2.82 22.27 13.08
C GLN A 150 -3.07 21.95 11.60
N ILE A 151 -4.31 22.03 11.12
CA ILE A 151 -4.62 21.83 9.70
C ILE A 151 -3.95 22.93 8.85
N ARG A 152 -4.00 24.18 9.31
CA ARG A 152 -3.35 25.30 8.61
C ARG A 152 -1.83 25.18 8.62
N ASP A 153 -1.24 24.81 9.75
CA ASP A 153 0.21 24.80 9.91
C ASP A 153 0.87 23.54 9.30
N ARG A 154 0.29 22.36 9.56
CA ARG A 154 0.89 21.07 9.16
C ARG A 154 0.47 20.65 7.76
N LEU A 155 -0.79 20.87 7.39
CA LEU A 155 -1.29 20.50 6.05
C LEU A 155 -1.21 21.66 5.05
N ARG A 156 -0.87 22.87 5.52
CA ARG A 156 -0.81 24.09 4.69
C ARG A 156 -2.10 24.34 3.90
N ALA A 157 -3.22 23.95 4.50
CA ALA A 157 -4.54 24.04 3.88
C ALA A 157 -5.25 25.33 4.28
N ASN A 158 -5.96 25.95 3.34
CA ASN A 158 -6.86 27.06 3.61
C ASN A 158 -8.17 26.55 4.23
N ALA A 159 -8.11 26.12 5.49
CA ALA A 159 -9.27 25.67 6.23
C ALA A 159 -10.12 26.86 6.68
N VAL A 160 -11.42 26.82 6.39
CA VAL A 160 -12.37 27.88 6.72
C VAL A 160 -13.47 27.32 7.63
N PRO A 161 -13.49 27.70 8.92
CA PRO A 161 -14.57 27.32 9.83
C PRO A 161 -15.92 27.85 9.32
N ILE A 162 -16.85 26.95 9.03
CA ILE A 162 -18.25 27.29 8.74
C ILE A 162 -19.17 27.01 9.93
N GLN A 163 -18.62 26.36 10.97
CA GLN A 163 -19.31 26.04 12.21
C GLN A 163 -18.39 26.24 13.41
N LEU A 164 -18.99 26.56 14.57
CA LEU A 164 -18.30 26.60 15.86
C LEU A 164 -19.00 25.70 16.88
N PRO A 165 -18.25 24.96 17.74
CA PRO A 165 -18.85 24.14 18.78
C PRO A 165 -19.36 24.97 19.95
N ILE A 166 -20.54 24.62 20.48
CA ILE A 166 -21.09 25.19 21.72
C ILE A 166 -20.73 24.25 22.87
N GLY A 167 -19.69 24.64 23.63
CA GLY A 167 -19.05 23.81 24.64
C GLY A 167 -18.07 22.80 24.06
N SER A 168 -17.45 22.00 24.93
CA SER A 168 -16.51 20.93 24.58
C SER A 168 -16.67 19.78 25.58
N GLU A 169 -16.19 18.60 25.23
CA GLU A 169 -16.22 17.42 26.12
C GLU A 169 -17.66 17.10 26.57
N ASP A 170 -17.88 16.83 27.86
CA ASP A 170 -19.19 16.53 28.43
C ASP A 170 -20.20 17.69 28.32
N VAL A 171 -19.73 18.94 28.18
CA VAL A 171 -20.61 20.12 28.02
C VAL A 171 -20.88 20.47 26.56
N PHE A 172 -20.40 19.68 25.60
CA PHE A 172 -20.71 19.86 24.18
C PHE A 172 -22.19 19.62 23.90
N LYS A 173 -22.95 20.70 23.68
CA LYS A 173 -24.42 20.66 23.57
C LYS A 173 -24.97 21.09 22.21
N GLY A 174 -24.17 21.76 21.38
CA GLY A 174 -24.65 22.32 20.14
C GLY A 174 -23.56 22.84 19.22
N ILE A 175 -24.00 23.39 18.08
CA ILE A 175 -23.14 23.91 17.03
C ILE A 175 -23.72 25.23 16.53
N VAL A 176 -22.89 26.24 16.35
CA VAL A 176 -23.23 27.48 15.66
C VAL A 176 -22.93 27.31 14.18
N ASP A 177 -23.91 27.58 13.31
CA ASP A 177 -23.75 27.71 11.87
C ASP A 177 -23.42 29.18 11.53
N LEU A 178 -22.21 29.40 11.03
CA LEU A 178 -21.71 30.74 10.70
C LEU A 178 -22.23 31.27 9.35
N VAL A 179 -22.83 30.42 8.51
CA VAL A 179 -23.42 30.84 7.23
C VAL A 179 -24.81 31.40 7.46
N LYS A 180 -25.62 30.74 8.28
CA LYS A 180 -26.96 31.20 8.68
C LYS A 180 -26.96 32.15 9.86
N MET A 181 -25.85 32.23 10.61
CA MET A 181 -25.76 32.93 11.89
C MET A 181 -26.82 32.46 12.90
N LYS A 182 -26.97 31.14 13.03
CA LYS A 182 -27.91 30.46 13.93
C LYS A 182 -27.21 29.37 14.74
N ALA A 183 -27.79 29.00 15.88
CA ALA A 183 -27.27 27.94 16.74
C ALA A 183 -28.23 26.74 16.77
N TYR A 184 -27.67 25.53 16.72
CA TYR A 184 -28.40 24.27 16.78
C TYR A 184 -28.05 23.56 18.10
N ILE A 185 -29.04 23.39 18.99
CA ILE A 185 -28.88 22.70 20.27
C ILE A 185 -29.51 21.30 20.18
N TYR A 186 -28.76 20.30 20.63
CA TYR A 186 -29.20 18.91 20.64
C TYR A 186 -29.72 18.57 22.03
N VAL A 187 -31.04 18.40 22.13
CA VAL A 187 -31.75 18.12 23.39
C VAL A 187 -32.01 16.63 23.61
N ASP A 188 -31.99 15.81 22.55
CA ASP A 188 -32.23 14.37 22.60
C ASP A 188 -30.93 13.55 22.45
N GLU A 189 -30.91 12.34 23.03
CA GLU A 189 -29.76 11.43 22.91
C GLU A 189 -29.58 10.86 21.49
N LEU A 190 -30.66 10.80 20.71
CA LEU A 190 -30.66 10.37 19.31
C LEU A 190 -30.27 11.49 18.33
N GLY A 191 -30.21 12.74 18.80
CA GLY A 191 -29.87 13.91 18.00
C GLY A 191 -30.83 14.20 16.84
N SER A 192 -32.02 13.58 16.83
CA SER A 192 -32.88 13.47 15.65
C SER A 192 -33.56 14.77 15.24
N LYS A 193 -33.71 15.73 16.16
CA LYS A 193 -34.28 17.05 15.92
C LYS A 193 -33.53 18.12 16.71
N PRO A 194 -32.44 18.70 16.17
CA PRO A 194 -31.82 19.85 16.79
C PRO A 194 -32.78 21.04 16.82
N GLU A 195 -32.82 21.75 17.94
CA GLU A 195 -33.58 22.99 18.08
C GLU A 195 -32.74 24.15 17.53
N GLU A 196 -33.29 24.87 16.56
CA GLU A 196 -32.69 26.10 16.03
C GLU A 196 -33.02 27.27 16.97
N ILE A 197 -31.99 27.91 17.50
CA ILE A 197 -32.06 29.06 18.40
C ILE A 197 -31.13 30.19 17.91
N ASP A 198 -31.29 31.37 18.49
CA ASP A 198 -30.31 32.43 18.31
C ASP A 198 -28.98 32.09 19.00
N ILE A 199 -27.89 32.64 18.47
CA ILE A 199 -26.53 32.39 18.98
C ILE A 199 -26.46 32.81 20.46
N PRO A 200 -25.98 31.93 21.37
CA PRO A 200 -25.77 32.27 22.77
C PRO A 200 -24.89 33.53 22.93
N GLU A 201 -25.25 34.39 23.89
CA GLU A 201 -24.59 35.70 24.05
C GLU A 201 -23.09 35.57 24.36
N ASP A 202 -22.68 34.51 25.07
CA ASP A 202 -21.28 34.18 25.36
C ASP A 202 -20.46 33.79 24.12
N MET A 203 -21.12 33.40 23.02
CA MET A 203 -20.48 33.05 21.76
C MET A 203 -20.63 34.11 20.67
N ARG A 204 -21.41 35.16 20.90
CA ARG A 204 -21.78 36.12 19.86
C ARG A 204 -20.59 36.87 19.27
N GLU A 205 -19.68 37.32 20.12
CA GLU A 205 -18.45 38.01 19.70
C GLU A 205 -17.56 37.08 18.86
N LEU A 206 -17.36 35.85 19.33
CA LEU A 206 -16.56 34.84 18.65
C LEU A 206 -17.19 34.42 17.31
N ALA A 207 -18.52 34.27 17.27
CA ALA A 207 -19.24 33.94 16.04
C ALA A 207 -19.10 35.07 15.00
N ASN A 208 -19.19 36.33 15.41
CA ASN A 208 -18.98 37.47 14.51
C ASN A 208 -17.53 37.54 13.98
N GLU A 209 -16.54 37.25 14.82
CA GLU A 209 -15.13 37.21 14.40
C GLU A 209 -14.91 36.13 13.32
N TYR A 210 -15.36 34.90 13.56
CA TYR A 210 -15.19 33.81 12.60
C TYR A 210 -16.10 33.95 11.38
N HIS A 211 -17.28 34.56 11.51
CA HIS A 211 -18.10 34.94 10.36
C HIS A 211 -17.37 35.95 9.47
N GLY A 212 -16.70 36.95 10.05
CA GLY A 212 -15.85 37.88 9.29
C GLY A 212 -14.76 37.16 8.49
N LYS A 213 -14.03 36.24 9.14
CA LYS A 213 -12.98 35.41 8.47
C LYS A 213 -13.56 34.53 7.36
N LEU A 214 -14.75 33.97 7.58
CA LEU A 214 -15.48 33.18 6.60
C LEU A 214 -15.84 34.04 5.37
N VAL A 215 -16.45 35.20 5.59
CA VAL A 215 -16.86 36.13 4.52
C VAL A 215 -15.64 36.63 3.74
N GLU A 216 -14.55 36.97 4.42
CA GLU A 216 -13.27 37.35 3.79
C GLU A 216 -12.74 36.23 2.88
N SER A 217 -12.66 35.00 3.39
CA SER A 217 -12.17 33.86 2.61
C SER A 217 -13.06 33.56 1.40
N VAL A 218 -14.37 33.69 1.56
CA VAL A 218 -15.35 33.50 0.48
C VAL A 218 -15.24 34.60 -0.58
N ALA A 219 -15.02 35.84 -0.17
CA ALA A 219 -14.87 36.96 -1.09
C ALA A 219 -13.70 36.73 -2.06
N GLU A 220 -12.58 36.16 -1.60
CA GLU A 220 -11.41 35.83 -2.43
C GLU A 220 -11.66 34.75 -3.51
N THR A 221 -12.81 34.08 -3.49
CA THR A 221 -13.10 33.00 -4.45
C THR A 221 -13.60 33.49 -5.81
N ASP A 222 -14.17 34.70 -5.86
CA ASP A 222 -14.89 35.23 -7.01
C ASP A 222 -14.75 36.75 -7.11
N ASP A 223 -14.43 37.26 -8.30
CA ASP A 223 -14.16 38.69 -8.53
C ASP A 223 -15.36 39.59 -8.20
N VAL A 224 -16.60 39.10 -8.33
CA VAL A 224 -17.79 39.87 -7.98
C VAL A 224 -17.97 39.93 -6.46
N LEU A 225 -17.64 38.85 -5.75
CA LEU A 225 -17.74 38.80 -4.30
C LEU A 225 -16.68 39.68 -3.62
N ILE A 226 -15.44 39.70 -4.15
CA ILE A 226 -14.38 40.55 -3.59
C ILE A 226 -14.67 42.04 -3.79
N GLU A 227 -15.22 42.43 -4.94
CA GLU A 227 -15.62 43.83 -5.18
C GLU A 227 -16.69 44.30 -4.19
N LYS A 228 -17.72 43.48 -3.95
CA LYS A 228 -18.76 43.76 -2.95
C LYS A 228 -18.19 43.89 -1.54
N TYR A 229 -17.33 42.96 -1.15
CA TYR A 229 -16.70 42.95 0.17
C TYR A 229 -15.83 44.21 0.39
N LEU A 230 -15.01 44.58 -0.59
CA LEU A 230 -14.19 45.81 -0.54
C LEU A 230 -15.04 47.09 -0.58
N GLY A 231 -16.22 47.03 -1.20
CA GLY A 231 -17.23 48.08 -1.19
C GLY A 231 -17.97 48.25 0.15
N GLY A 232 -17.78 47.33 1.10
CA GLY A 232 -18.47 47.32 2.39
C GLY A 232 -19.90 46.79 2.32
N GLU A 233 -20.27 46.08 1.25
CA GLU A 233 -21.57 45.40 1.13
C GLU A 233 -21.53 44.04 1.84
N GLU A 234 -22.55 43.73 2.64
CA GLU A 234 -22.69 42.41 3.27
C GLU A 234 -23.11 41.36 2.23
N LEU A 235 -22.38 40.23 2.20
CA LEU A 235 -22.72 39.11 1.32
C LEU A 235 -23.97 38.38 1.85
N THR A 236 -24.89 38.06 0.95
CA THR A 236 -26.09 37.29 1.30
C THR A 236 -25.76 35.82 1.58
N GLU A 237 -26.60 35.11 2.33
CA GLU A 237 -26.42 33.68 2.62
C GLU A 237 -26.22 32.85 1.33
N ALA A 238 -26.98 33.13 0.28
CA ALA A 238 -26.88 32.45 -1.00
C ALA A 238 -25.54 32.71 -1.70
N GLU A 239 -25.02 33.94 -1.61
CA GLU A 239 -23.69 34.29 -2.14
C GLU A 239 -22.58 33.61 -1.34
N ILE A 240 -22.70 33.55 0.00
CA ILE A 240 -21.75 32.86 0.86
C ILE A 240 -21.69 31.37 0.51
N ARG A 241 -22.85 30.70 0.43
CA ARG A 241 -22.92 29.27 0.04
C ARG A 241 -22.33 29.04 -1.35
N ARG A 242 -22.62 29.91 -2.32
CA ARG A 242 -22.09 29.82 -3.68
C ARG A 242 -20.57 29.97 -3.71
N GLY A 243 -20.02 30.98 -3.03
CA GLY A 243 -18.57 31.19 -2.97
C GLY A 243 -17.85 30.07 -2.22
N LEU A 244 -18.42 29.57 -1.12
CA LEU A 244 -17.92 28.36 -0.45
C LEU A 244 -17.88 27.16 -1.39
N ARG A 245 -18.94 26.91 -2.16
CA ARG A 245 -18.97 25.81 -3.14
C ARG A 245 -17.90 25.98 -4.21
N ILE A 246 -17.78 27.16 -4.82
CA ILE A 246 -16.75 27.45 -5.84
C ILE A 246 -15.34 27.26 -5.26
N GLY A 247 -15.09 27.79 -4.06
CA GLY A 247 -13.83 27.63 -3.34
C GLY A 247 -13.51 26.17 -3.02
N THR A 248 -14.52 25.39 -2.61
CA THR A 248 -14.36 23.97 -2.26
C THR A 248 -14.06 23.12 -3.49
N VAL A 249 -14.86 23.25 -4.55
CA VAL A 249 -14.70 22.49 -5.80
C VAL A 249 -13.37 22.80 -6.50
N SER A 250 -12.91 24.05 -6.42
CA SER A 250 -11.60 24.44 -6.97
C SER A 250 -10.41 24.07 -6.09
N GLY A 251 -10.65 23.60 -4.85
CA GLY A 251 -9.60 23.27 -3.88
C GLY A 251 -8.95 24.47 -3.19
N LYS A 252 -9.49 25.69 -3.38
CA LYS A 252 -8.98 26.92 -2.74
C LYS A 252 -9.43 27.09 -1.29
N ILE A 253 -10.59 26.52 -0.93
CA ILE A 253 -11.16 26.55 0.42
C ILE A 253 -11.42 25.11 0.86
N VAL A 254 -11.16 24.84 2.13
CA VAL A 254 -11.59 23.61 2.78
C VAL A 254 -12.59 23.97 3.90
N PRO A 255 -13.90 23.79 3.69
CA PRO A 255 -14.89 24.02 4.72
C PRO A 255 -14.67 23.10 5.92
N LEU A 256 -14.73 23.68 7.11
CA LEU A 256 -14.44 22.99 8.36
C LEU A 256 -15.66 23.02 9.28
N ILE A 257 -16.11 21.82 9.63
CA ILE A 257 -17.28 21.54 10.47
C ILE A 257 -16.89 20.68 11.67
N CYS A 258 -17.76 20.59 12.67
CA CYS A 258 -17.49 19.83 13.88
C CYS A 258 -18.70 19.05 14.39
N GLY A 259 -18.45 18.05 15.21
CA GLY A 259 -19.52 17.27 15.82
C GLY A 259 -19.02 16.09 16.65
N SER A 260 -19.98 15.26 17.05
CA SER A 260 -19.73 13.96 17.67
C SER A 260 -20.62 12.93 17.00
N ALA A 261 -20.02 12.10 16.15
CA ALA A 261 -20.70 10.96 15.55
C ALA A 261 -21.14 9.94 16.63
N PHE A 262 -20.43 9.84 17.75
CA PHE A 262 -20.80 8.94 18.84
C PHE A 262 -22.03 9.44 19.60
N LYS A 263 -22.08 10.74 19.92
CA LYS A 263 -23.20 11.37 20.62
C LYS A 263 -24.29 11.90 19.70
N ASN A 264 -24.30 11.52 18.42
CA ASN A 264 -25.37 11.87 17.49
C ASN A 264 -25.52 13.40 17.22
N LYS A 265 -24.43 14.17 17.29
CA LYS A 265 -24.46 15.64 17.15
C LYS A 265 -23.65 16.08 15.93
N GLY A 266 -24.25 16.87 15.04
CA GLY A 266 -23.57 17.50 13.89
C GLY A 266 -23.52 16.68 12.60
N VAL A 267 -23.94 15.41 12.62
CA VAL A 267 -23.89 14.54 11.43
C VAL A 267 -24.90 14.98 10.36
N GLN A 268 -26.08 15.47 10.74
CA GLN A 268 -27.05 15.99 9.77
C GLN A 268 -26.53 17.27 9.08
N LEU A 269 -25.90 18.17 9.85
CA LEU A 269 -25.27 19.36 9.28
C LEU A 269 -24.08 19.00 8.38
N LEU A 270 -23.35 17.91 8.68
CA LEU A 270 -22.37 17.34 7.77
C LEU A 270 -23.02 16.87 6.46
N LEU A 271 -24.17 16.20 6.51
CA LEU A 271 -24.88 15.78 5.30
C LEU A 271 -25.39 16.96 4.46
N ASP A 272 -25.86 18.03 5.11
CA ASP A 272 -26.20 19.27 4.44
C ASP A 272 -24.97 19.89 3.77
N ALA A 273 -23.83 19.95 4.47
CA ALA A 273 -22.57 20.45 3.91
C ALA A 273 -22.05 19.61 2.73
N VAL A 274 -22.26 18.28 2.73
CA VAL A 274 -21.94 17.40 1.59
C VAL A 274 -22.75 17.81 0.36
N VAL A 275 -24.04 18.04 0.51
CA VAL A 275 -24.90 18.44 -0.62
C VAL A 275 -24.51 19.84 -1.10
N ASP A 276 -24.32 20.77 -0.18
CA ASP A 276 -24.10 22.18 -0.46
C ASP A 276 -22.72 22.50 -1.03
N TYR A 277 -21.66 21.82 -0.58
CA TYR A 277 -20.27 22.22 -0.88
C TYR A 277 -19.46 21.18 -1.67
N LEU A 278 -19.75 19.88 -1.55
CA LEU A 278 -19.03 18.87 -2.34
C LEU A 278 -19.55 18.80 -3.80
N PRO A 279 -18.66 18.45 -4.75
CA PRO A 279 -18.99 18.48 -6.18
C PRO A 279 -19.94 17.36 -6.59
N SER A 280 -20.68 17.63 -7.67
CA SER A 280 -21.27 16.61 -8.53
C SER A 280 -20.27 16.11 -9.58
N PRO A 281 -20.51 14.96 -10.25
CA PRO A 281 -19.66 14.49 -11.35
C PRO A 281 -19.46 15.50 -12.50
N LEU A 282 -20.35 16.50 -12.64
CA LEU A 282 -20.26 17.54 -13.67
C LEU A 282 -19.30 18.68 -13.30
N GLU A 283 -19.04 18.87 -12.01
CA GLU A 283 -18.22 19.96 -11.49
C GLU A 283 -16.75 19.55 -11.30
N VAL A 284 -16.45 18.25 -11.41
CA VAL A 284 -15.09 17.73 -11.42
C VAL A 284 -14.52 17.84 -12.84
N LYS A 285 -13.20 18.04 -12.93
CA LYS A 285 -12.49 18.05 -14.21
C LYS A 285 -12.79 16.75 -14.98
N PRO A 286 -13.10 16.81 -16.29
CA PRO A 286 -13.26 15.62 -17.12
C PRO A 286 -12.06 14.68 -16.99
N VAL A 287 -12.33 13.38 -16.95
CA VAL A 287 -11.26 12.39 -16.80
C VAL A 287 -10.33 12.45 -18.00
N GLN A 288 -9.03 12.40 -17.74
CA GLN A 288 -7.99 12.40 -18.76
C GLN A 288 -7.52 10.97 -19.04
N GLY A 289 -7.12 10.74 -20.29
CA GLY A 289 -6.52 9.49 -20.72
C GLY A 289 -5.65 9.66 -21.96
N VAL A 290 -4.99 8.58 -22.33
CA VAL A 290 -4.09 8.49 -23.49
C VAL A 290 -4.78 7.67 -24.58
N LEU A 291 -4.77 8.17 -25.80
CA LEU A 291 -5.27 7.46 -26.98
C LEU A 291 -4.18 6.50 -27.52
N PRO A 292 -4.53 5.52 -28.38
CA PRO A 292 -3.54 4.59 -28.95
C PRO A 292 -2.39 5.25 -29.73
N ASP A 293 -2.57 6.49 -30.18
CA ASP A 293 -1.53 7.27 -30.87
C ASP A 293 -0.59 8.03 -29.92
N GLY A 294 -0.80 7.93 -28.60
CA GLY A 294 -0.02 8.59 -27.56
C GLY A 294 -0.47 10.01 -27.23
N SER A 295 -1.49 10.55 -27.91
CA SER A 295 -2.06 11.86 -27.59
C SER A 295 -2.98 11.80 -26.36
N THR A 296 -3.13 12.92 -25.65
CA THR A 296 -4.03 13.03 -24.50
C THR A 296 -5.43 13.46 -24.92
N ALA A 297 -6.44 12.83 -24.32
CA ALA A 297 -7.85 13.12 -24.55
C ALA A 297 -8.61 13.20 -23.23
N THR A 298 -9.74 13.91 -23.24
CA THR A 298 -10.65 14.03 -22.11
C THR A 298 -12.00 13.39 -22.40
N ARG A 299 -12.66 12.88 -21.36
CA ARG A 299 -14.04 12.37 -21.43
C ARG A 299 -14.92 13.15 -20.45
N PRO A 300 -15.84 14.00 -20.95
CA PRO A 300 -16.77 14.72 -20.09
C PRO A 300 -17.84 13.78 -19.53
N ALA A 301 -18.34 14.10 -18.34
CA ALA A 301 -19.38 13.32 -17.68
C ALA A 301 -20.72 13.50 -18.39
N SER A 302 -21.04 12.60 -19.32
CA SER A 302 -22.31 12.58 -20.06
C SER A 302 -22.68 11.15 -20.49
N ASP A 303 -23.98 10.87 -20.53
CA ASP A 303 -24.54 9.58 -20.98
C ASP A 303 -24.42 9.37 -22.48
N THR A 304 -24.27 10.44 -23.26
CA THR A 304 -24.22 10.39 -24.73
C THR A 304 -22.83 10.26 -25.30
N GLU A 305 -21.81 10.44 -24.46
CA GLU A 305 -20.41 10.29 -24.84
C GLU A 305 -20.04 8.80 -24.97
N PRO A 306 -18.96 8.46 -25.69
CA PRO A 306 -18.44 7.10 -25.72
C PRO A 306 -18.12 6.59 -24.31
N THR A 307 -18.37 5.30 -24.09
CA THR A 307 -18.19 4.69 -22.78
C THR A 307 -16.73 4.72 -22.36
N ALA A 308 -16.46 5.23 -21.16
CA ALA A 308 -15.17 5.13 -20.49
C ALA A 308 -15.39 4.92 -18.98
N ALA A 309 -14.91 3.79 -18.48
CA ALA A 309 -15.02 3.39 -17.09
C ALA A 309 -13.69 2.85 -16.57
N LEU A 310 -13.42 3.07 -15.29
CA LEU A 310 -12.22 2.58 -14.62
C LEU A 310 -12.60 1.43 -13.68
N ALA A 311 -11.94 0.28 -13.81
CA ALA A 311 -12.01 -0.79 -12.83
C ALA A 311 -11.08 -0.44 -11.66
N PHE A 312 -11.60 -0.33 -10.44
CA PHE A 312 -10.83 0.17 -9.29
C PHE A 312 -10.73 -0.81 -8.13
N LYS A 313 -11.56 -1.86 -8.12
CA LYS A 313 -11.50 -2.91 -7.10
C LYS A 313 -11.97 -4.23 -7.68
N ILE A 314 -11.27 -5.31 -7.35
CA ILE A 314 -11.70 -6.68 -7.61
C ILE A 314 -12.04 -7.32 -6.28
N MET A 315 -13.07 -8.16 -6.28
CA MET A 315 -13.43 -8.97 -5.12
C MET A 315 -13.85 -10.35 -5.60
N ALA A 316 -13.28 -11.40 -4.99
CA ALA A 316 -13.82 -12.74 -5.11
C ALA A 316 -15.17 -12.81 -4.39
N ASP A 317 -16.18 -13.28 -5.09
CA ASP A 317 -17.51 -13.52 -4.54
C ASP A 317 -17.94 -14.96 -4.84
N PRO A 318 -18.75 -15.62 -3.98
CA PRO A 318 -19.20 -16.99 -4.22
C PRO A 318 -19.88 -17.20 -5.58
N TYR A 319 -20.46 -16.15 -6.18
CA TYR A 319 -21.12 -16.21 -7.48
C TYR A 319 -20.21 -15.82 -8.66
N GLY A 320 -18.94 -15.53 -8.41
CA GLY A 320 -17.92 -15.19 -9.41
C GLY A 320 -17.17 -13.90 -9.08
N ARG A 321 -16.20 -13.54 -9.92
CA ARG A 321 -15.37 -12.36 -9.72
C ARG A 321 -16.16 -11.06 -9.95
N LEU A 322 -16.27 -10.21 -8.92
CA LEU A 322 -16.86 -8.88 -9.02
C LEU A 322 -15.77 -7.86 -9.35
N THR A 323 -15.99 -7.09 -10.42
CA THR A 323 -15.11 -5.98 -10.82
C THR A 323 -15.85 -4.67 -10.58
N PHE A 324 -15.45 -3.92 -9.56
CA PHE A 324 -16.01 -2.61 -9.26
C PHE A 324 -15.51 -1.58 -10.28
N VAL A 325 -16.45 -0.81 -10.81
CA VAL A 325 -16.23 0.14 -11.88
C VAL A 325 -16.80 1.50 -11.53
N ARG A 326 -16.06 2.55 -11.92
CA ARG A 326 -16.52 3.94 -11.97
C ARG A 326 -16.73 4.31 -13.43
N VAL A 327 -17.97 4.65 -13.81
CA VAL A 327 -18.27 5.10 -15.17
C VAL A 327 -18.06 6.62 -15.23
N TYR A 328 -17.12 7.09 -16.04
CA TYR A 328 -16.87 8.52 -16.23
C TYR A 328 -17.72 9.09 -17.36
N SER A 329 -17.83 8.37 -18.48
CA SER A 329 -18.64 8.76 -19.63
C SER A 329 -19.37 7.57 -20.24
N GLY A 330 -20.45 7.85 -20.96
CA GLY A 330 -21.28 6.85 -21.62
C GLY A 330 -22.04 5.93 -20.66
N VAL A 331 -22.31 4.71 -21.12
CA VAL A 331 -23.17 3.75 -20.42
C VAL A 331 -22.60 2.35 -20.56
N LEU A 332 -22.52 1.62 -19.45
CA LEU A 332 -22.28 0.18 -19.42
C LEU A 332 -23.62 -0.53 -19.38
N VAL A 333 -23.86 -1.46 -20.31
CA VAL A 333 -25.14 -2.18 -20.43
C VAL A 333 -24.94 -3.66 -20.12
N LYS A 334 -25.86 -4.25 -19.37
CA LYS A 334 -25.88 -5.68 -19.08
C LYS A 334 -25.94 -6.51 -20.37
N GLY A 335 -25.14 -7.56 -20.45
CA GLY A 335 -25.09 -8.46 -21.60
C GLY A 335 -24.21 -7.98 -22.76
N SER A 336 -23.73 -6.73 -22.73
CA SER A 336 -22.92 -6.11 -23.77
C SER A 336 -21.45 -6.51 -23.72
N TYR A 337 -20.72 -6.19 -24.79
CA TYR A 337 -19.26 -6.30 -24.85
C TYR A 337 -18.63 -4.94 -24.58
N VAL A 338 -17.51 -4.96 -23.87
CA VAL A 338 -16.66 -3.79 -23.59
C VAL A 338 -15.22 -4.09 -23.97
N TYR A 339 -14.47 -3.05 -24.30
CA TYR A 339 -13.07 -3.16 -24.65
C TYR A 339 -12.19 -2.75 -23.46
N ASN A 340 -11.36 -3.67 -22.97
CA ASN A 340 -10.30 -3.36 -22.02
C ASN A 340 -9.11 -2.78 -22.79
N ALA A 341 -9.01 -1.45 -22.80
CA ALA A 341 -7.97 -0.72 -23.53
C ALA A 341 -6.58 -0.88 -22.91
N SER A 342 -6.49 -1.22 -21.61
CA SER A 342 -5.22 -1.46 -20.94
C SER A 342 -4.55 -2.77 -21.38
N LYS A 343 -5.32 -3.71 -21.96
CA LYS A 343 -4.87 -5.07 -22.31
C LYS A 343 -5.21 -5.51 -23.72
N ASP A 344 -5.81 -4.63 -24.52
CA ASP A 344 -6.30 -4.89 -25.86
C ASP A 344 -7.19 -6.14 -25.97
N LYS A 345 -8.16 -6.27 -25.06
CA LYS A 345 -9.07 -7.42 -25.00
C LYS A 345 -10.54 -7.02 -24.96
N LYS A 346 -11.38 -7.75 -25.70
CA LYS A 346 -12.84 -7.65 -25.57
C LYS A 346 -13.33 -8.56 -24.46
N GLU A 347 -14.16 -8.01 -23.59
CA GLU A 347 -14.77 -8.72 -22.48
C GLU A 347 -16.29 -8.54 -22.50
N ARG A 348 -17.02 -9.48 -21.88
CA ARG A 348 -18.48 -9.47 -21.87
C ARG A 348 -19.00 -9.23 -20.46
N ILE A 349 -19.84 -8.22 -20.31
CA ILE A 349 -20.53 -7.95 -19.05
C ILE A 349 -21.73 -8.88 -18.96
N SER A 350 -21.72 -9.81 -18.00
CA SER A 350 -22.84 -10.74 -17.81
C SER A 350 -23.96 -10.13 -16.97
N ARG A 351 -23.60 -9.42 -15.89
CA ARG A 351 -24.52 -8.73 -14.97
C ARG A 351 -23.87 -7.45 -14.45
N LEU A 352 -24.71 -6.49 -14.09
CA LEU A 352 -24.32 -5.26 -13.40
C LEU A 352 -25.04 -5.20 -12.07
N ILE A 353 -24.34 -4.79 -11.02
CA ILE A 353 -24.83 -4.78 -9.64
C ILE A 353 -24.51 -3.42 -9.02
N ILE A 354 -25.48 -2.86 -8.29
CA ILE A 354 -25.27 -1.74 -7.37
C ILE A 354 -25.44 -2.30 -5.95
N LEU A 355 -24.46 -2.00 -5.09
CA LEU A 355 -24.53 -2.36 -3.68
C LEU A 355 -25.33 -1.30 -2.90
N LYS A 356 -26.34 -1.74 -2.17
CA LYS A 356 -27.13 -0.91 -1.26
C LYS A 356 -27.03 -1.52 0.14
N ALA A 357 -26.02 -1.08 0.89
CA ALA A 357 -25.65 -1.69 2.17
C ALA A 357 -25.43 -3.21 1.97
N ASP A 358 -26.21 -4.06 2.66
CA ASP A 358 -26.12 -5.52 2.57
C ASP A 358 -26.85 -6.13 1.36
N ASP A 359 -27.63 -5.34 0.62
CA ASP A 359 -28.43 -5.82 -0.51
C ASP A 359 -27.72 -5.61 -1.86
N ARG A 360 -27.92 -6.58 -2.77
CA ARG A 360 -27.34 -6.59 -4.12
C ARG A 360 -28.43 -6.34 -5.13
N GLN A 361 -28.51 -5.10 -5.62
CA GLN A 361 -29.47 -4.75 -6.65
C GLN A 361 -28.87 -4.99 -8.03
N GLU A 362 -29.37 -5.99 -8.75
CA GLU A 362 -29.05 -6.16 -10.18
C GLU A 362 -29.69 -5.04 -10.99
N VAL A 363 -28.92 -4.43 -11.89
CA VAL A 363 -29.35 -3.32 -12.76
C VAL A 363 -29.07 -3.65 -14.22
N ASP A 364 -29.85 -3.04 -15.12
CA ASP A 364 -29.69 -3.25 -16.56
C ASP A 364 -28.55 -2.39 -17.15
N GLU A 365 -28.21 -1.26 -16.51
CA GLU A 365 -27.17 -0.34 -16.97
C GLU A 365 -26.53 0.44 -15.81
N LEU A 366 -25.27 0.87 -16.01
CA LEU A 366 -24.57 1.86 -15.19
C LEU A 366 -24.22 3.05 -16.08
N ARG A 367 -24.55 4.27 -15.65
CA ARG A 367 -24.39 5.49 -16.45
C ARG A 367 -23.23 6.34 -15.95
N ALA A 368 -22.85 7.36 -16.70
CA ALA A 368 -21.82 8.32 -16.29
C ALA A 368 -22.07 8.82 -14.86
N GLY A 369 -21.04 8.86 -14.03
CA GLY A 369 -21.14 9.25 -12.63
C GLY A 369 -21.68 8.19 -11.66
N ASP A 370 -22.00 6.97 -12.12
CA ASP A 370 -22.35 5.85 -11.25
C ASP A 370 -21.11 5.06 -10.78
N LEU A 371 -21.24 4.44 -9.61
CA LEU A 371 -20.36 3.37 -9.14
C LEU A 371 -21.17 2.08 -9.02
N GLY A 372 -20.57 0.97 -9.46
CA GLY A 372 -21.20 -0.36 -9.37
C GLY A 372 -20.19 -1.46 -9.61
N ALA A 373 -20.65 -2.70 -9.72
CA ALA A 373 -19.83 -3.86 -10.00
C ALA A 373 -20.33 -4.60 -11.25
N ALA A 374 -19.39 -5.05 -12.08
CA ALA A 374 -19.62 -5.88 -13.24
C ALA A 374 -19.16 -7.32 -12.96
N LEU A 375 -19.96 -8.29 -13.41
CA LEU A 375 -19.65 -9.72 -13.35
C LEU A 375 -19.36 -10.24 -14.77
N GLY A 376 -18.40 -11.14 -14.91
CA GLY A 376 -18.08 -11.83 -16.18
C GLY A 376 -16.81 -11.34 -16.89
N LEU A 377 -16.18 -10.28 -16.36
CA LEU A 377 -14.86 -9.83 -16.76
C LEU A 377 -13.80 -10.80 -16.21
N LYS A 378 -12.94 -11.33 -17.08
CA LYS A 378 -11.90 -12.33 -16.77
C LYS A 378 -10.49 -11.75 -16.80
N ASP A 379 -10.26 -10.76 -17.66
CA ASP A 379 -8.95 -10.19 -17.90
C ASP A 379 -8.81 -8.76 -17.34
N THR A 380 -9.91 -8.15 -16.88
CA THR A 380 -9.91 -6.83 -16.23
C THR A 380 -9.36 -6.90 -14.80
N PHE A 381 -8.44 -5.99 -14.46
CA PHE A 381 -7.90 -5.82 -13.11
C PHE A 381 -8.01 -4.38 -12.59
N THR A 382 -7.65 -4.18 -11.32
CA THR A 382 -7.57 -2.85 -10.69
C THR A 382 -6.65 -1.93 -11.50
N GLY A 383 -7.17 -0.79 -11.92
CA GLY A 383 -6.48 0.19 -12.78
C GLY A 383 -6.82 0.07 -14.27
N ASP A 384 -7.47 -1.02 -14.72
CA ASP A 384 -7.79 -1.19 -16.13
C ASP A 384 -8.93 -0.28 -16.59
N THR A 385 -8.84 0.16 -17.85
CA THR A 385 -9.87 0.98 -18.50
C THR A 385 -10.81 0.13 -19.37
N LEU A 386 -12.11 0.23 -19.10
CA LEU A 386 -13.17 -0.34 -19.91
C LEU A 386 -13.80 0.76 -20.77
N CYS A 387 -13.78 0.61 -22.10
CA CYS A 387 -14.29 1.61 -23.02
C CYS A 387 -14.98 1.00 -24.25
N ASP A 388 -15.50 1.87 -25.11
CA ASP A 388 -15.95 1.49 -26.45
C ASP A 388 -14.75 1.19 -27.36
N GLU A 389 -14.79 0.06 -28.07
CA GLU A 389 -13.76 -0.38 -29.00
C GLU A 389 -13.58 0.61 -30.16
N ALA A 390 -14.66 1.28 -30.59
CA ALA A 390 -14.59 2.28 -31.65
C ALA A 390 -13.95 3.61 -31.18
N SER A 391 -13.71 3.76 -29.87
CA SER A 391 -13.24 4.99 -29.25
C SER A 391 -12.30 4.70 -28.07
N PRO A 392 -11.20 3.95 -28.30
CA PRO A 392 -10.32 3.48 -27.25
C PRO A 392 -9.64 4.64 -26.53
N ILE A 393 -9.57 4.55 -25.21
CA ILE A 393 -8.85 5.49 -24.35
C ILE A 393 -8.32 4.70 -23.15
N ILE A 394 -7.10 5.00 -22.73
CA ILE A 394 -6.50 4.46 -21.50
C ILE A 394 -6.52 5.57 -20.46
N LEU A 395 -7.35 5.45 -19.43
CA LEU A 395 -7.44 6.44 -18.37
C LEU A 395 -6.17 6.42 -17.50
N GLU A 396 -5.91 7.53 -16.82
CA GLU A 396 -4.78 7.62 -15.87
C GLU A 396 -4.84 6.50 -14.82
N SER A 397 -3.74 5.74 -14.73
CA SER A 397 -3.56 4.59 -13.84
C SER A 397 -3.51 4.99 -12.37
N LEU A 398 -3.82 4.03 -11.52
CA LEU A 398 -3.65 4.13 -10.08
C LEU A 398 -2.15 4.18 -9.71
N PHE A 399 -1.79 5.02 -8.72
CA PHE A 399 -0.49 4.90 -8.07
C PHE A 399 -0.49 3.68 -7.15
N VAL A 400 0.35 2.70 -7.46
CA VAL A 400 0.53 1.49 -6.65
C VAL A 400 1.83 1.62 -5.86
N PRO A 401 1.77 1.76 -4.52
CA PRO A 401 2.97 1.79 -3.69
C PRO A 401 3.77 0.48 -3.76
N GLU A 402 5.09 0.58 -3.56
CA GLU A 402 5.95 -0.59 -3.43
C GLU A 402 5.78 -1.27 -2.06
N PRO A 403 5.75 -2.61 -2.00
CA PRO A 403 5.72 -3.34 -0.72
C PRO A 403 6.97 -3.06 0.12
N VAL A 404 6.82 -3.01 1.44
CA VAL A 404 7.91 -2.67 2.37
C VAL A 404 8.32 -3.81 3.30
N ILE A 405 7.54 -4.88 3.38
CA ILE A 405 7.84 -6.08 4.17
C ILE A 405 7.71 -7.33 3.32
N SER A 406 8.51 -8.35 3.61
CA SER A 406 8.42 -9.67 3.00
C SER A 406 8.50 -10.79 4.02
N VAL A 407 7.79 -11.88 3.78
CA VAL A 407 7.81 -13.12 4.57
C VAL A 407 7.82 -14.33 3.64
N ALA A 408 8.46 -15.42 4.08
CA ALA A 408 8.39 -16.69 3.38
C ALA A 408 7.15 -17.47 3.82
N VAL A 409 6.47 -18.09 2.86
CA VAL A 409 5.31 -18.95 3.10
C VAL A 409 5.56 -20.32 2.48
N GLU A 410 5.44 -21.35 3.30
CA GLU A 410 5.67 -22.74 2.91
C GLU A 410 4.44 -23.61 3.15
N PRO A 411 3.98 -24.41 2.17
CA PRO A 411 2.86 -25.31 2.36
C PRO A 411 3.28 -26.47 3.27
N LYS A 412 2.40 -26.91 4.17
CA LYS A 412 2.69 -28.08 5.03
C LYS A 412 2.69 -29.39 4.26
N THR A 413 1.90 -29.49 3.19
CA THR A 413 1.77 -30.70 2.38
C THR A 413 1.84 -30.38 0.89
N LYS A 414 2.12 -31.39 0.06
CA LYS A 414 2.11 -31.25 -1.41
C LYS A 414 0.73 -30.87 -1.96
N GLN A 415 -0.36 -31.28 -1.32
CA GLN A 415 -1.71 -30.92 -1.73
C GLN A 415 -1.99 -29.44 -1.47
N ASP A 416 -1.43 -28.90 -0.38
CA ASP A 416 -1.58 -27.48 -0.05
C ASP A 416 -0.75 -26.58 -0.97
N MET A 417 0.27 -27.11 -1.66
CA MET A 417 1.05 -26.35 -2.64
C MET A 417 0.18 -25.82 -3.80
N GLU A 418 -0.72 -26.65 -4.35
CA GLU A 418 -1.60 -26.22 -5.44
C GLU A 418 -2.65 -25.22 -4.95
N LYS A 419 -3.20 -25.42 -3.74
CA LYS A 419 -4.13 -24.48 -3.13
C LYS A 419 -3.46 -23.15 -2.80
N LEU A 420 -2.24 -23.20 -2.27
CA LEU A 420 -1.41 -22.04 -1.94
C LEU A 420 -1.20 -21.19 -3.19
N SER A 421 -0.76 -21.80 -4.30
CA SER A 421 -0.55 -21.07 -5.56
C SER A 421 -1.83 -20.39 -6.06
N LYS A 422 -2.98 -21.08 -6.01
CA LYS A 422 -4.28 -20.50 -6.40
C LYS A 422 -4.72 -19.35 -5.48
N ALA A 423 -4.54 -19.51 -4.17
CA ALA A 423 -4.91 -18.51 -3.18
C ALA A 423 -4.05 -17.26 -3.30
N LEU A 424 -2.72 -17.43 -3.40
CA LEU A 424 -1.77 -16.33 -3.57
C LEU A 424 -2.00 -15.55 -4.86
N GLN A 425 -2.32 -16.25 -5.96
CA GLN A 425 -2.70 -15.59 -7.20
C GLN A 425 -3.97 -14.78 -7.02
N ALA A 426 -5.05 -15.36 -6.47
CA ALA A 426 -6.31 -14.65 -6.26
C ALA A 426 -6.15 -13.41 -5.35
N LEU A 427 -5.37 -13.53 -4.27
CA LEU A 427 -5.08 -12.40 -3.38
C LEU A 427 -4.24 -11.30 -4.05
N SER A 428 -3.26 -11.67 -4.89
CA SER A 428 -2.45 -10.70 -5.66
C SER A 428 -3.27 -10.01 -6.77
N GLU A 429 -4.26 -10.69 -7.32
CA GLU A 429 -5.22 -10.08 -8.25
C GLU A 429 -6.15 -9.07 -7.56
N GLU A 430 -6.53 -9.31 -6.30
CA GLU A 430 -7.34 -8.39 -5.49
C GLU A 430 -6.55 -7.16 -5.01
N ASP A 431 -5.29 -7.35 -4.62
CA ASP A 431 -4.41 -6.32 -4.09
C ASP A 431 -3.09 -6.23 -4.89
N PRO A 432 -2.90 -5.18 -5.72
CA PRO A 432 -1.68 -5.01 -6.51
C PRO A 432 -0.44 -4.66 -5.67
N THR A 433 -0.60 -4.28 -4.40
CA THR A 433 0.50 -4.09 -3.44
C THR A 433 0.92 -5.39 -2.76
N PHE A 434 0.18 -6.48 -2.99
CA PHE A 434 0.59 -7.81 -2.57
C PHE A 434 1.35 -8.51 -3.70
N ARG A 435 2.65 -8.69 -3.50
CA ARG A 435 3.53 -9.33 -4.49
C ARG A 435 3.91 -10.74 -4.04
N VAL A 436 3.90 -11.65 -5.01
CA VAL A 436 4.28 -13.04 -4.82
C VAL A 436 5.43 -13.34 -5.76
N SER A 437 6.54 -13.80 -5.21
CA SER A 437 7.73 -14.20 -5.96
C SER A 437 8.24 -15.53 -5.45
N VAL A 438 8.85 -16.32 -6.32
CA VAL A 438 9.61 -17.50 -5.91
C VAL A 438 11.08 -17.10 -5.91
N ASP A 439 11.72 -17.21 -4.76
CA ASP A 439 13.15 -16.96 -4.65
C ASP A 439 13.91 -18.04 -5.43
N SER A 440 14.72 -17.64 -6.41
CA SER A 440 15.37 -18.57 -7.32
C SER A 440 16.48 -19.41 -6.67
N GLU A 441 17.02 -18.96 -5.53
CA GLU A 441 18.13 -19.65 -4.86
C GLU A 441 17.62 -20.61 -3.79
N THR A 442 16.61 -20.20 -3.03
CA THR A 442 16.04 -20.98 -1.93
C THR A 442 14.80 -21.78 -2.35
N ASN A 443 14.22 -21.47 -3.53
CA ASN A 443 12.94 -21.98 -4.01
C ASN A 443 11.76 -21.74 -3.05
N GLN A 444 11.91 -20.79 -2.11
CA GLN A 444 10.84 -20.40 -1.20
C GLN A 444 9.86 -19.48 -1.93
N THR A 445 8.57 -19.63 -1.61
CA THR A 445 7.57 -18.64 -2.01
C THR A 445 7.65 -17.48 -1.03
N VAL A 446 8.09 -16.32 -1.51
CA VAL A 446 8.18 -15.07 -0.74
C VAL A 446 6.99 -14.21 -1.11
N ILE A 447 6.24 -13.78 -0.09
CA ILE A 447 5.15 -12.83 -0.24
C ILE A 447 5.59 -11.48 0.35
N ALA A 448 5.22 -10.39 -0.31
CA ALA A 448 5.55 -9.04 0.11
C ALA A 448 4.29 -8.17 0.18
N GLY A 449 4.24 -7.27 1.17
CA GLY A 449 3.10 -6.41 1.43
C GLY A 449 3.47 -5.06 2.04
N MET A 450 2.46 -4.27 2.37
CA MET A 450 2.60 -2.88 2.87
C MET A 450 2.94 -2.75 4.36
N GLY A 451 2.87 -3.85 5.10
CA GLY A 451 3.20 -3.90 6.52
C GLY A 451 2.85 -5.25 7.14
N GLU A 452 3.19 -5.41 8.42
CA GLU A 452 2.98 -6.66 9.17
C GLU A 452 1.49 -7.01 9.29
N LEU A 453 0.65 -6.02 9.61
CA LEU A 453 -0.79 -6.22 9.70
C LEU A 453 -1.40 -6.59 8.33
N HIS A 454 -0.88 -6.00 7.24
CA HIS A 454 -1.28 -6.38 5.88
C HIS A 454 -1.02 -7.88 5.64
N LEU A 455 0.21 -8.34 5.82
CA LEU A 455 0.59 -9.72 5.56
C LEU A 455 -0.12 -10.70 6.49
N ASP A 456 -0.29 -10.36 7.76
CA ASP A 456 -1.03 -11.18 8.73
C ASP A 456 -2.47 -11.43 8.29
N ILE A 457 -3.17 -10.39 7.81
CA ILE A 457 -4.54 -10.51 7.32
C ILE A 457 -4.59 -11.34 6.04
N LEU A 458 -3.67 -11.13 5.09
CA LEU A 458 -3.64 -11.94 3.87
C LEU A 458 -3.34 -13.42 4.15
N VAL A 459 -2.43 -13.71 5.08
CA VAL A 459 -2.13 -15.07 5.53
C VAL A 459 -3.35 -15.70 6.23
N ASP A 460 -4.05 -14.95 7.07
CA ASP A 460 -5.29 -15.44 7.72
C ASP A 460 -6.40 -15.70 6.69
N ARG A 461 -6.63 -14.77 5.75
CA ARG A 461 -7.58 -14.96 4.63
C ARG A 461 -7.22 -16.20 3.82
N MET A 462 -5.95 -16.38 3.47
CA MET A 462 -5.46 -17.58 2.78
C MET A 462 -5.76 -18.87 3.58
N LYS A 463 -5.55 -18.86 4.90
CA LYS A 463 -5.85 -20.01 5.77
C LYS A 463 -7.35 -20.28 5.91
N ARG A 464 -8.18 -19.25 6.11
CA ARG A 464 -9.63 -19.39 6.35
C ARG A 464 -10.43 -19.55 5.06
N GLU A 465 -10.29 -18.65 4.10
CA GLU A 465 -11.08 -18.62 2.86
C GLU A 465 -10.69 -19.76 1.91
N TYR A 466 -9.38 -20.00 1.76
CA TYR A 466 -8.85 -20.99 0.81
C TYR A 466 -8.46 -22.32 1.46
N LYS A 467 -8.56 -22.44 2.79
CA LYS A 467 -8.28 -23.65 3.57
C LYS A 467 -6.87 -24.21 3.28
N VAL A 468 -5.89 -23.31 3.24
CA VAL A 468 -4.47 -23.61 3.02
C VAL A 468 -3.77 -23.73 4.37
N GLU A 469 -3.14 -24.88 4.64
CA GLU A 469 -2.21 -25.00 5.75
C GLU A 469 -0.79 -24.62 5.33
N ALA A 470 -0.33 -23.46 5.80
CA ALA A 470 1.01 -22.96 5.53
C ALA A 470 1.72 -22.45 6.79
N ASN A 471 3.04 -22.60 6.80
CA ASN A 471 3.94 -22.01 7.78
C ASN A 471 4.43 -20.66 7.26
N VAL A 472 4.57 -19.69 8.15
CA VAL A 472 5.07 -18.35 7.83
C VAL A 472 6.33 -18.11 8.66
N GLY A 473 7.36 -17.57 8.02
CA GLY A 473 8.63 -17.26 8.67
C GLY A 473 9.41 -16.18 7.95
N ALA A 474 10.55 -15.80 8.51
CA ALA A 474 11.48 -14.90 7.84
C ALA A 474 12.01 -15.54 6.54
N PRO A 475 12.17 -14.77 5.44
CA PRO A 475 12.86 -15.25 4.25
C PRO A 475 14.25 -15.77 4.56
N GLN A 476 14.67 -16.83 3.89
CA GLN A 476 16.04 -17.30 4.02
C GLN A 476 17.01 -16.31 3.38
N VAL A 477 18.15 -16.10 4.04
CA VAL A 477 19.22 -15.26 3.52
C VAL A 477 20.14 -16.14 2.69
N ALA A 478 20.38 -15.74 1.45
CA ALA A 478 21.32 -16.40 0.55
C ALA A 478 22.77 -16.08 0.95
N TYR A 479 23.29 -16.76 1.98
CA TYR A 479 24.70 -16.67 2.35
C TYR A 479 25.61 -17.23 1.27
N ARG A 480 26.88 -16.83 1.28
CA ARG A 480 27.94 -17.35 0.42
C ARG A 480 29.16 -17.73 1.24
N GLU A 481 30.06 -18.49 0.66
CA GLU A 481 31.34 -18.84 1.26
C GLU A 481 32.49 -18.26 0.43
N THR A 482 33.58 -17.84 1.07
CA THR A 482 34.83 -17.54 0.37
C THR A 482 36.03 -17.85 1.26
N ILE A 483 37.24 -17.59 0.77
CA ILE A 483 38.50 -17.84 1.48
C ILE A 483 39.26 -16.53 1.73
N ARG A 484 40.18 -16.52 2.70
CA ARG A 484 41.02 -15.34 2.98
C ARG A 484 42.48 -15.50 2.58
N LYS A 485 42.95 -16.74 2.44
CA LYS A 485 44.38 -17.04 2.25
C LYS A 485 44.58 -17.96 1.06
N PRO A 486 45.64 -17.74 0.28
CA PRO A 486 46.00 -18.68 -0.76
C PRO A 486 46.53 -19.98 -0.16
N VAL A 487 46.11 -21.13 -0.69
CA VAL A 487 46.49 -22.45 -0.21
C VAL A 487 46.75 -23.40 -1.37
N ARG A 488 47.76 -24.26 -1.22
CA ARG A 488 47.98 -25.40 -2.10
C ARG A 488 47.46 -26.67 -1.45
N ALA A 489 46.69 -27.47 -2.17
CA ALA A 489 46.18 -28.75 -1.70
C ALA A 489 46.23 -29.81 -2.81
N GLU A 490 46.19 -31.07 -2.40
CA GLU A 490 46.11 -32.22 -3.29
C GLU A 490 44.79 -32.96 -3.07
N GLY A 491 44.22 -33.49 -4.15
CA GLY A 491 43.08 -34.41 -4.09
C GLY A 491 43.45 -35.69 -4.80
N LYS A 492 43.50 -36.79 -4.04
CA LYS A 492 43.90 -38.11 -4.54
C LYS A 492 42.80 -39.13 -4.26
N PHE A 493 42.22 -39.65 -5.33
CA PHE A 493 41.20 -40.68 -5.28
C PHE A 493 41.75 -41.99 -5.82
N ILE A 494 41.95 -42.96 -4.94
CA ILE A 494 42.37 -44.33 -5.30
C ILE A 494 41.35 -45.30 -4.72
N ARG A 495 40.68 -46.07 -5.59
CA ARG A 495 39.77 -47.13 -5.15
C ARG A 495 40.04 -48.41 -5.94
N GLN A 496 40.40 -49.46 -5.20
CA GLN A 496 40.50 -50.83 -5.70
C GLN A 496 39.31 -51.63 -5.15
N SER A 497 38.14 -51.45 -5.74
CA SER A 497 37.06 -52.45 -5.66
C SER A 497 37.32 -53.51 -6.74
N GLY A 498 36.87 -54.75 -6.55
CA GLY A 498 37.19 -55.92 -7.42
C GLY A 498 36.74 -55.87 -8.91
N GLY A 499 36.61 -54.69 -9.51
CA GLY A 499 36.46 -54.41 -10.94
C GLY A 499 37.56 -53.46 -11.45
N LYS A 500 37.30 -52.65 -12.49
CA LYS A 500 38.27 -51.64 -13.00
C LYS A 500 38.70 -50.69 -11.88
N GLY A 501 40.00 -50.48 -11.71
CA GLY A 501 40.53 -49.55 -10.72
C GLY A 501 40.10 -48.11 -11.02
N GLN A 502 40.03 -47.28 -9.98
CA GLN A 502 39.77 -45.84 -10.11
C GLN A 502 40.96 -45.08 -9.54
N TYR A 503 41.58 -44.24 -10.37
CA TYR A 503 42.71 -43.40 -10.03
C TYR A 503 42.53 -41.98 -10.57
N GLY A 504 42.51 -40.99 -9.68
CA GLY A 504 42.58 -39.58 -10.03
C GLY A 504 43.45 -38.83 -9.03
N HIS A 505 44.34 -37.97 -9.51
CA HIS A 505 45.18 -37.15 -8.65
C HIS A 505 45.40 -35.77 -9.26
N VAL A 506 45.02 -34.73 -8.51
CA VAL A 506 45.18 -33.33 -8.90
C VAL A 506 45.77 -32.52 -7.75
N VAL A 507 46.62 -31.56 -8.09
CA VAL A 507 47.19 -30.59 -7.15
C VAL A 507 46.80 -29.20 -7.60
N ILE A 508 46.11 -28.48 -6.72
CA ILE A 508 45.59 -27.15 -6.98
C ILE A 508 46.19 -26.13 -6.04
N GLN A 509 46.26 -24.90 -6.52
CA GLN A 509 46.51 -23.70 -5.74
C GLN A 509 45.30 -22.81 -5.84
N ILE A 510 44.68 -22.49 -4.71
CA ILE A 510 43.54 -21.57 -4.63
C ILE A 510 44.01 -20.24 -4.06
N GLU A 511 43.44 -19.15 -4.56
CA GLU A 511 43.61 -17.79 -4.06
C GLU A 511 42.25 -17.06 -4.06
N PRO A 512 42.02 -16.12 -3.12
CA PRO A 512 40.80 -15.32 -3.14
C PRO A 512 40.74 -14.48 -4.43
N GLY A 513 39.60 -14.52 -5.11
CA GLY A 513 39.31 -13.69 -6.28
C GLY A 513 38.90 -12.28 -5.89
N GLU A 514 38.75 -11.39 -6.88
CA GLU A 514 38.15 -10.09 -6.65
C GLU A 514 36.63 -10.25 -6.43
N PRO A 515 35.99 -9.41 -5.60
CA PRO A 515 34.55 -9.50 -5.37
C PRO A 515 33.73 -9.47 -6.67
N GLY A 516 32.86 -10.47 -6.87
CA GLY A 516 32.02 -10.60 -8.06
C GLY A 516 32.68 -11.32 -9.25
N THR A 517 33.92 -11.82 -9.11
CA THR A 517 34.58 -12.65 -10.14
C THR A 517 34.05 -14.08 -10.19
N GLY A 518 33.43 -14.56 -9.09
CA GLY A 518 32.82 -15.89 -9.05
C GLY A 518 33.87 -17.02 -9.06
N PHE A 519 33.71 -18.00 -9.94
CA PHE A 519 34.61 -19.16 -10.06
C PHE A 519 35.52 -19.00 -11.28
N GLU A 520 36.81 -18.80 -11.04
CA GLU A 520 37.83 -18.73 -12.10
C GLU A 520 38.76 -19.95 -12.05
N PHE A 521 38.83 -20.70 -13.14
CA PHE A 521 39.73 -21.84 -13.27
C PHE A 521 40.83 -21.59 -14.30
N VAL A 522 42.07 -21.88 -13.90
CA VAL A 522 43.26 -21.76 -14.75
C VAL A 522 44.06 -23.06 -14.72
N SER A 523 44.23 -23.70 -15.86
CA SER A 523 45.14 -24.85 -15.98
C SER A 523 46.56 -24.39 -16.30
N LYS A 524 47.53 -24.72 -15.44
CA LYS A 524 48.97 -24.50 -15.65
C LYS A 524 49.75 -25.82 -15.71
N ILE A 525 49.12 -26.90 -16.17
CA ILE A 525 49.78 -28.20 -16.28
C ILE A 525 50.91 -28.16 -17.32
N VAL A 526 52.10 -28.58 -16.90
CA VAL A 526 53.31 -28.62 -17.73
C VAL A 526 53.65 -30.08 -18.04
N GLY A 527 54.02 -30.39 -19.28
CA GLY A 527 54.54 -31.71 -19.66
C GLY A 527 53.53 -32.86 -19.74
N GLY A 528 52.22 -32.59 -19.62
CA GLY A 528 51.18 -33.62 -19.77
C GLY A 528 51.04 -34.58 -18.59
N THR A 529 51.42 -34.14 -17.37
CA THR A 529 51.25 -34.93 -16.13
C THR A 529 49.80 -35.29 -15.81
N VAL A 530 48.85 -34.56 -16.39
CA VAL A 530 47.44 -34.95 -16.51
C VAL A 530 47.00 -34.78 -17.97
N PRO A 531 46.41 -35.80 -18.60
CA PRO A 531 45.81 -35.71 -19.93
C PRO A 531 44.76 -34.59 -20.02
N LYS A 532 44.70 -33.88 -21.15
CA LYS A 532 43.75 -32.76 -21.36
C LYS A 532 42.28 -33.17 -21.17
N GLU A 533 41.96 -34.42 -21.50
CA GLU A 533 40.63 -35.00 -21.33
C GLU A 533 40.17 -35.08 -19.87
N TYR A 534 41.08 -35.10 -18.89
CA TYR A 534 40.74 -35.18 -17.46
C TYR A 534 40.72 -33.82 -16.75
N ILE A 535 41.19 -32.76 -17.40
CA ILE A 535 41.19 -31.40 -16.84
C ILE A 535 39.75 -30.88 -16.67
N GLY A 536 38.92 -31.01 -17.71
CA GLY A 536 37.51 -30.60 -17.68
C GLY A 536 36.68 -31.32 -16.62
N PRO A 537 36.75 -32.67 -16.51
CA PRO A 537 36.11 -33.42 -15.43
C PRO A 537 36.55 -33.00 -14.02
N ALA A 538 37.85 -32.72 -13.83
CA ALA A 538 38.37 -32.25 -12.55
C ALA A 538 37.86 -30.83 -12.21
N GLU A 539 37.84 -29.92 -13.18
CA GLU A 539 37.22 -28.58 -13.05
C GLU A 539 35.74 -28.69 -12.67
N GLN A 540 34.98 -29.53 -13.38
CA GLN A 540 33.56 -29.75 -13.11
C GLN A 540 33.34 -30.29 -11.68
N GLY A 541 34.20 -31.19 -11.21
CA GLY A 541 34.15 -31.71 -9.84
C GLY A 541 34.47 -30.65 -8.78
N MET A 542 35.34 -29.68 -9.10
CA MET A 542 35.61 -28.53 -8.24
C MET A 542 34.40 -27.58 -8.21
N LYS A 543 33.84 -27.25 -9.39
CA LYS A 543 32.70 -26.36 -9.53
C LYS A 543 31.47 -26.88 -8.78
N GLU A 544 31.13 -28.16 -8.94
CA GLU A 544 30.00 -28.78 -8.23
C GLU A 544 30.20 -28.78 -6.70
N ALA A 545 31.44 -28.95 -6.23
CA ALA A 545 31.74 -28.87 -4.81
C ALA A 545 31.64 -27.44 -4.26
N CYS A 546 32.02 -26.44 -5.05
CA CYS A 546 31.80 -25.03 -4.73
C CYS A 546 30.31 -24.69 -4.71
N GLU A 547 29.51 -25.17 -5.66
CA GLU A 547 28.06 -24.96 -5.70
C GLU A 547 27.34 -25.58 -4.49
N SER A 548 27.77 -26.76 -4.03
CA SER A 548 27.20 -27.41 -2.85
C SER A 548 27.61 -26.79 -1.51
N GLY A 549 28.61 -25.90 -1.52
CA GLY A 549 29.24 -25.37 -0.32
C GLY A 549 30.13 -26.37 0.43
N ILE A 550 31.02 -25.85 1.28
CA ILE A 550 32.06 -26.64 1.96
C ILE A 550 32.03 -26.42 3.48
N LEU A 551 31.76 -25.19 3.94
CA LEU A 551 31.78 -24.82 5.34
C LEU A 551 30.42 -25.02 6.03
N ALA A 552 29.36 -24.44 5.46
CA ALA A 552 27.99 -24.45 5.95
C ALA A 552 26.96 -24.85 4.88
N GLY A 553 27.43 -25.27 3.70
CA GLY A 553 26.55 -25.72 2.61
C GLY A 553 26.05 -24.60 1.71
N TYR A 554 26.73 -23.44 1.71
CA TYR A 554 26.41 -22.32 0.83
C TYR A 554 27.41 -22.21 -0.31
N PRO A 555 27.00 -21.73 -1.51
CA PRO A 555 27.89 -21.66 -2.65
C PRO A 555 29.16 -20.85 -2.37
N VAL A 556 30.31 -21.43 -2.72
CA VAL A 556 31.62 -20.79 -2.58
C VAL A 556 31.89 -19.91 -3.79
N ILE A 557 32.14 -18.63 -3.57
CA ILE A 557 32.33 -17.60 -4.61
C ILE A 557 33.66 -16.86 -4.44
N ASP A 558 34.02 -16.09 -5.46
CA ASP A 558 35.22 -15.26 -5.54
C ASP A 558 36.49 -16.08 -5.25
N LEU A 559 36.66 -17.12 -6.07
CA LEU A 559 37.76 -18.06 -6.02
C LEU A 559 38.49 -18.12 -7.35
N LYS A 560 39.81 -18.02 -7.28
CA LYS A 560 40.68 -18.35 -8.40
C LYS A 560 41.46 -19.62 -8.12
N ILE A 561 41.23 -20.62 -8.96
CA ILE A 561 41.78 -21.97 -8.81
C ILE A 561 42.76 -22.20 -9.94
N THR A 562 44.02 -22.46 -9.58
CA THR A 562 45.06 -22.83 -10.53
C THR A 562 45.41 -24.31 -10.35
N MET A 563 45.19 -25.12 -11.39
CA MET A 563 45.68 -26.50 -11.40
C MET A 563 47.16 -26.50 -11.79
N VAL A 564 48.02 -26.89 -10.85
CA VAL A 564 49.49 -26.76 -10.99
C VAL A 564 50.18 -28.09 -11.28
N ASP A 565 49.61 -29.20 -10.82
CA ASP A 565 50.20 -30.52 -10.97
C ASP A 565 49.14 -31.63 -10.82
N GLY A 566 49.53 -32.88 -11.04
CA GLY A 566 48.67 -34.05 -10.88
C GLY A 566 49.35 -35.32 -11.38
N SER A 567 48.68 -36.45 -11.24
CA SER A 567 49.12 -37.70 -11.85
C SER A 567 47.95 -38.56 -12.30
N TYR A 568 48.20 -39.46 -13.25
CA TYR A 568 47.22 -40.41 -13.74
C TYR A 568 47.83 -41.82 -13.80
N HIS A 569 46.98 -42.82 -14.01
CA HIS A 569 47.37 -44.20 -14.26
C HIS A 569 46.72 -44.68 -15.55
N ASP A 570 47.51 -45.25 -16.46
CA ASP A 570 47.07 -45.54 -17.85
C ASP A 570 45.82 -46.43 -17.95
N VAL A 571 45.59 -47.30 -16.96
CA VAL A 571 44.51 -48.29 -16.98
C VAL A 571 43.38 -47.96 -16.00
N ASP A 572 43.72 -47.28 -14.89
CA ASP A 572 42.79 -47.08 -13.77
C ASP A 572 42.25 -45.65 -13.71
N SER A 573 42.79 -44.73 -14.50
CA SER A 573 42.25 -43.38 -14.59
C SER A 573 40.96 -43.32 -15.39
N SER A 574 40.03 -42.50 -14.91
CA SER A 574 38.74 -42.25 -15.54
C SER A 574 38.29 -40.82 -15.26
N GLU A 575 37.41 -40.29 -16.11
CA GLU A 575 36.82 -38.95 -15.93
C GLU A 575 36.16 -38.80 -14.54
N MET A 576 35.43 -39.83 -14.11
CA MET A 576 34.78 -39.84 -12.79
C MET A 576 35.80 -39.81 -11.64
N ALA A 577 36.93 -40.50 -11.77
CA ALA A 577 37.99 -40.49 -10.75
C ALA A 577 38.65 -39.11 -10.63
N PHE A 578 38.87 -38.42 -11.75
CA PHE A 578 39.40 -37.04 -11.75
C PHE A 578 38.38 -36.01 -11.27
N LYS A 579 37.10 -36.21 -11.57
CA LYS A 579 36.00 -35.41 -11.01
C LYS A 579 35.94 -35.50 -9.48
N ILE A 580 36.01 -36.72 -8.93
CA ILE A 580 36.06 -36.93 -7.48
C ILE A 580 37.34 -36.36 -6.88
N ALA A 581 38.49 -36.57 -7.52
CA ALA A 581 39.77 -36.01 -7.08
C ALA A 581 39.74 -34.47 -7.03
N GLY A 582 39.15 -33.81 -8.03
CA GLY A 582 38.91 -32.36 -8.04
C GLY A 582 38.03 -31.90 -6.89
N SER A 583 36.92 -32.59 -6.64
CA SER A 583 36.02 -32.32 -5.50
C SER A 583 36.73 -32.45 -4.14
N MET A 584 37.58 -33.47 -3.97
CA MET A 584 38.37 -33.65 -2.74
C MET A 584 39.41 -32.55 -2.57
N ALA A 585 40.11 -32.19 -3.66
CA ALA A 585 41.16 -31.16 -3.64
C ALA A 585 40.61 -29.81 -3.19
N ILE A 586 39.47 -29.37 -3.74
CA ILE A 586 38.88 -28.07 -3.40
C ILE A 586 38.32 -28.05 -1.97
N LYS A 587 37.71 -29.14 -1.50
CA LYS A 587 37.22 -29.28 -0.13
C LYS A 587 38.35 -29.15 0.89
N GLU A 588 39.47 -29.83 0.64
CA GLU A 588 40.65 -29.74 1.50
C GLU A 588 41.30 -28.35 1.44
N ALA A 589 41.41 -27.78 0.24
CA ALA A 589 42.00 -26.46 0.05
C ALA A 589 41.21 -25.38 0.79
N VAL A 590 39.88 -25.32 0.60
CA VAL A 590 39.01 -24.32 1.22
C VAL A 590 39.03 -24.43 2.74
N MET A 591 39.01 -25.64 3.31
CA MET A 591 39.08 -25.85 4.76
C MET A 591 40.40 -25.36 5.37
N LYS A 592 41.51 -25.43 4.63
CA LYS A 592 42.83 -24.90 5.06
C LYS A 592 43.00 -23.41 4.78
N ALA A 593 42.18 -22.81 3.92
CA ALA A 593 42.30 -21.44 3.45
C ALA A 593 41.61 -20.38 4.34
N SER A 594 41.29 -20.75 5.58
CA SER A 594 40.54 -19.90 6.53
C SER A 594 39.21 -19.43 5.94
N PRO A 595 38.28 -20.36 5.67
CA PRO A 595 37.03 -20.05 4.99
C PRO A 595 36.16 -19.13 5.85
N VAL A 596 35.35 -18.31 5.18
CA VAL A 596 34.48 -17.32 5.82
C VAL A 596 33.12 -17.30 5.14
N LEU A 597 32.08 -16.98 5.92
CA LEU A 597 30.74 -16.73 5.42
C LEU A 597 30.60 -15.28 4.98
N LEU A 598 29.93 -15.08 3.86
CA LEU A 598 29.49 -13.78 3.37
C LEU A 598 27.97 -13.68 3.48
N GLU A 599 27.48 -12.51 3.84
CA GLU A 599 26.06 -12.16 3.84
C GLU A 599 25.78 -11.05 2.82
N PRO A 600 24.57 -11.02 2.23
CA PRO A 600 24.18 -9.94 1.34
C PRO A 600 23.96 -8.65 2.14
N THR A 601 24.64 -7.59 1.72
CA THR A 601 24.49 -6.24 2.24
C THR A 601 23.63 -5.42 1.29
N MET A 602 22.63 -4.75 1.85
CA MET A 602 21.72 -3.87 1.16
C MET A 602 22.19 -2.43 1.28
N LYS A 603 22.13 -1.67 0.20
CA LYS A 603 22.19 -0.22 0.27
C LYS A 603 20.78 0.28 0.56
N VAL A 604 20.62 0.91 1.72
CA VAL A 604 19.35 1.37 2.28
C VAL A 604 19.31 2.88 2.21
N GLU A 605 18.24 3.43 1.67
CA GLU A 605 17.96 4.86 1.68
C GLU A 605 16.72 5.11 2.54
N VAL A 606 16.84 5.96 3.55
CA VAL A 606 15.77 6.31 4.48
C VAL A 606 15.44 7.80 4.36
N GLU A 607 14.19 8.13 4.13
CA GLU A 607 13.67 9.50 4.08
C GLU A 607 12.76 9.76 5.27
N VAL A 608 13.08 10.79 6.07
CA VAL A 608 12.37 11.17 7.29
C VAL A 608 12.34 12.68 7.47
N PRO A 609 11.38 13.25 8.22
CA PRO A 609 11.50 14.62 8.71
C PRO A 609 12.76 14.81 9.56
N GLU A 610 13.33 16.01 9.50
CA GLU A 610 14.60 16.36 10.18
C GLU A 610 14.61 16.02 11.69
N ASP A 611 13.47 16.15 12.35
CA ASP A 611 13.28 15.84 13.77
C ASP A 611 13.62 14.39 14.16
N PHE A 612 13.57 13.45 13.20
CA PHE A 612 13.73 12.01 13.46
C PHE A 612 15.07 11.43 13.01
N ILE A 613 15.97 12.24 12.43
CA ILE A 613 17.26 11.77 11.90
C ILE A 613 18.06 10.99 12.95
N GLY A 614 18.14 11.54 14.17
CA GLY A 614 18.91 10.92 15.26
C GLY A 614 18.41 9.51 15.61
N ASN A 615 17.09 9.30 15.60
CA ASN A 615 16.49 8.00 15.87
C ASN A 615 16.79 6.99 14.76
N VAL A 616 16.74 7.43 13.49
CA VAL A 616 17.04 6.59 12.32
C VAL A 616 18.51 6.16 12.31
N ILE A 617 19.44 7.11 12.50
CA ILE A 617 20.87 6.80 12.52
C ILE A 617 21.20 5.84 13.68
N GLY A 618 20.61 6.06 14.85
CA GLY A 618 20.77 5.15 15.99
C GLY A 618 20.27 3.74 15.70
N ASP A 619 19.13 3.61 15.02
CA ASP A 619 18.57 2.31 14.62
C ASP A 619 19.42 1.58 13.58
N LEU A 620 19.81 2.27 12.50
CA LEU A 620 20.65 1.70 11.44
C LEU A 620 21.98 1.20 12.02
N ASN A 621 22.62 1.96 12.91
CA ASN A 621 23.83 1.52 13.61
C ASN A 621 23.59 0.29 14.49
N SER A 622 22.45 0.22 15.19
CA SER A 622 22.11 -0.95 16.02
C SER A 622 21.92 -2.22 15.19
N ARG A 623 21.57 -2.07 13.90
CA ARG A 623 21.41 -3.14 12.90
C ARG A 623 22.69 -3.45 12.13
N ARG A 624 23.86 -3.11 12.67
CA ARG A 624 25.16 -3.26 12.00
C ARG A 624 25.26 -2.48 10.68
N GLY A 625 24.43 -1.44 10.54
CA GLY A 625 24.45 -0.55 9.39
C GLY A 625 25.64 0.40 9.43
N GLN A 626 26.23 0.64 8.27
CA GLN A 626 27.28 1.63 8.07
C GLN A 626 26.70 2.82 7.29
N ILE A 627 26.63 3.98 7.93
CA ILE A 627 26.15 5.21 7.27
C ILE A 627 27.17 5.66 6.22
N GLU A 628 26.73 5.82 4.98
CA GLU A 628 27.55 6.33 3.87
C GLU A 628 27.34 7.84 3.66
N GLY A 629 26.14 8.35 3.94
CA GLY A 629 25.83 9.76 3.75
C GLY A 629 24.52 10.18 4.42
N GLN A 630 24.42 11.49 4.65
CA GLN A 630 23.22 12.16 5.11
C GLN A 630 23.07 13.46 4.31
N ASP A 631 21.89 13.71 3.78
CA ASP A 631 21.53 14.97 3.15
C ASP A 631 20.20 15.49 3.75
N THR A 632 20.03 16.80 3.79
CA THR A 632 18.81 17.42 4.29
C THR A 632 18.36 18.47 3.27
N GLU A 633 17.17 18.26 2.70
CA GLU A 633 16.56 19.15 1.73
C GLU A 633 15.12 19.49 2.14
N GLN A 634 14.82 20.79 2.23
CA GLN A 634 13.46 21.30 2.52
C GLN A 634 12.77 20.68 3.74
N GLY A 635 13.53 20.39 4.82
CA GLY A 635 13.00 19.80 6.06
C GLY A 635 12.77 18.28 6.01
N THR A 636 13.09 17.63 4.88
CA THR A 636 13.20 16.18 4.74
C THR A 636 14.67 15.80 4.71
N ALA A 637 15.04 14.81 5.50
CA ALA A 637 16.38 14.28 5.57
C ALA A 637 16.43 12.88 4.98
N LYS A 638 17.48 12.66 4.19
CA LYS A 638 17.78 11.40 3.52
C LYS A 638 19.05 10.81 4.13
N VAL A 639 18.96 9.59 4.65
CA VAL A 639 20.09 8.85 5.23
C VAL A 639 20.37 7.64 4.34
N ILE A 640 21.61 7.51 3.87
CA ILE A 640 22.07 6.40 3.04
C ILE A 640 23.00 5.52 3.89
N ALA A 641 22.73 4.23 3.97
CA ALA A 641 23.52 3.29 4.74
C ALA A 641 23.64 1.92 4.06
N LYS A 642 24.71 1.20 4.35
CA LYS A 642 24.85 -0.23 4.02
C LYS A 642 24.46 -1.08 5.21
N VAL A 643 23.48 -1.96 5.06
CA VAL A 643 22.95 -2.78 6.16
C VAL A 643 22.79 -4.23 5.70
N PRO A 644 23.22 -5.22 6.49
CA PRO A 644 23.00 -6.63 6.17
C PRO A 644 21.51 -6.97 6.02
N LEU A 645 21.14 -7.70 4.96
CA LEU A 645 19.73 -8.06 4.69
C LEU A 645 19.08 -8.79 5.87
N ALA A 646 19.85 -9.62 6.57
CA ALA A 646 19.38 -10.36 7.75
C ALA A 646 18.86 -9.45 8.88
N GLU A 647 19.41 -8.23 8.99
CA GLU A 647 19.04 -7.24 10.00
C GLU A 647 17.92 -6.31 9.52
N MET A 648 17.51 -6.41 8.25
CA MET A 648 16.46 -5.59 7.66
C MET A 648 15.06 -6.22 7.75
N PHE A 649 14.95 -7.47 8.20
CA PHE A 649 13.66 -8.10 8.45
C PHE A 649 12.87 -7.32 9.52
N GLY A 650 11.64 -6.94 9.18
CA GLY A 650 10.79 -6.14 10.06
C GLY A 650 11.15 -4.64 10.13
N TYR A 651 12.17 -4.17 9.38
CA TYR A 651 12.63 -2.78 9.46
C TYR A 651 11.52 -1.75 9.19
N ALA A 652 10.58 -2.06 8.28
CA ALA A 652 9.42 -1.24 7.99
C ALA A 652 8.57 -0.91 9.23
N THR A 653 8.42 -1.87 10.15
CA THR A 653 7.68 -1.68 11.41
C THR A 653 8.47 -0.80 12.37
N ASP A 654 9.76 -1.05 12.50
CA ASP A 654 10.63 -0.34 13.44
C ASP A 654 10.86 1.11 13.04
N ILE A 655 11.09 1.39 11.75
CA ILE A 655 11.22 2.77 11.26
C ILE A 655 9.93 3.55 11.47
N ARG A 656 8.77 2.95 11.19
CA ARG A 656 7.47 3.60 11.42
C ARG A 656 7.29 3.91 12.90
N SER A 657 7.64 3.01 13.81
CA SER A 657 7.58 3.27 15.25
C SER A 657 8.48 4.45 15.65
N LYS A 658 9.73 4.48 15.16
CA LYS A 658 10.73 5.51 15.50
C LYS A 658 10.49 6.88 14.87
N THR A 659 9.69 6.93 13.81
CA THR A 659 9.41 8.14 13.01
C THR A 659 7.94 8.55 13.07
N GLN A 660 7.15 7.94 13.97
CA GLN A 660 5.70 8.13 14.06
C GLN A 660 4.97 7.84 12.73
N GLY A 661 5.50 6.94 11.90
CA GLY A 661 4.94 6.55 10.61
C GLY A 661 5.27 7.50 9.46
N ARG A 662 6.15 8.49 9.66
CA ARG A 662 6.57 9.43 8.61
C ARG A 662 7.79 8.97 7.82
N GLY A 663 8.51 7.97 8.29
CA GLY A 663 9.68 7.42 7.62
C GLY A 663 9.31 6.49 6.48
N ILE A 664 9.99 6.68 5.36
CA ILE A 664 9.96 5.82 4.19
C ILE A 664 11.38 5.28 3.99
N PHE A 665 11.52 4.05 3.54
CA PHE A 665 12.82 3.52 3.15
C PHE A 665 12.72 2.72 1.86
N SER A 666 13.84 2.62 1.16
CA SER A 666 14.05 1.71 0.04
C SER A 666 15.38 0.97 0.25
N MET A 667 15.52 -0.20 -0.38
CA MET A 667 16.78 -0.94 -0.32
C MET A 667 17.06 -1.68 -1.62
N GLU A 668 18.33 -1.71 -2.01
CA GLU A 668 18.83 -2.42 -3.19
C GLU A 668 20.04 -3.29 -2.81
N PHE A 669 20.23 -4.43 -3.49
CA PHE A 669 21.41 -5.27 -3.26
C PHE A 669 22.68 -4.48 -3.60
N SER A 670 23.65 -4.47 -2.69
CA SER A 670 24.92 -3.77 -2.90
C SER A 670 26.06 -4.74 -3.19
N ALA A 671 26.35 -5.62 -2.24
CA ALA A 671 27.48 -6.55 -2.29
C ALA A 671 27.32 -7.68 -1.28
N TYR A 672 28.23 -8.64 -1.33
CA TYR A 672 28.42 -9.64 -0.28
C TYR A 672 29.56 -9.22 0.65
N ASP A 673 29.27 -9.07 1.95
CA ASP A 673 30.25 -8.70 2.96
C ASP A 673 30.50 -9.84 3.95
N GLU A 674 31.67 -9.81 4.58
CA GLU A 674 32.06 -10.78 5.60
C GLU A 674 31.14 -10.75 6.83
N VAL A 675 30.59 -11.91 7.18
CA VAL A 675 29.77 -12.09 8.38
C VAL A 675 30.65 -11.97 9.64
N PRO A 676 30.24 -11.18 10.65
CA PRO A 676 30.91 -11.14 11.94
C PRO A 676 31.03 -12.53 12.59
N ARG A 677 32.16 -12.82 13.24
CA ARG A 677 32.48 -14.17 13.74
C ARG A 677 31.40 -14.80 14.64
N ASN A 678 30.81 -14.01 15.54
CA ASN A 678 29.75 -14.45 16.44
C ASN A 678 28.48 -14.92 15.69
N VAL A 679 28.12 -14.23 14.61
CA VAL A 679 26.97 -14.59 13.76
C VAL A 679 27.31 -15.81 12.91
N ALA A 680 28.52 -15.84 12.32
CA ALA A 680 28.99 -16.94 11.51
C ALA A 680 29.00 -18.29 12.27
N GLU A 681 29.50 -18.31 13.50
CA GLU A 681 29.52 -19.52 14.34
C GLU A 681 28.11 -20.08 14.59
N THR A 682 27.13 -19.21 14.79
CA THR A 682 25.72 -19.60 15.01
C THR A 682 25.12 -20.23 13.75
N ILE A 683 25.39 -19.65 12.58
CA ILE A 683 24.92 -20.17 11.28
C ILE A 683 25.55 -21.54 10.98
N ILE A 684 26.86 -21.67 11.19
CA ILE A 684 27.60 -22.92 10.97
C ILE A 684 27.08 -24.02 11.90
N ALA A 685 26.80 -23.69 13.17
CA ALA A 685 26.24 -24.64 14.13
C ALA A 685 24.84 -25.13 13.73
N LYS A 686 23.98 -24.22 13.25
CA LYS A 686 22.62 -24.55 12.80
C LYS A 686 22.62 -25.44 11.56
N SER A 687 23.52 -25.17 10.61
CA SER A 687 23.70 -26.01 9.40
C SER A 687 24.18 -27.42 9.75
N LYS A 688 25.17 -27.54 10.66
CA LYS A 688 25.70 -28.84 11.10
C LYS A 688 24.75 -29.65 11.99
N GLY A 689 23.78 -29.01 12.66
CA GLY A 689 22.77 -29.68 13.50
C GLY A 689 21.59 -30.27 12.73
N ASN A 690 21.38 -29.86 11.48
CA ASN A 690 20.31 -30.37 10.59
C ASN A 690 20.81 -31.40 9.56
N ALA A 691 22.10 -31.78 9.60
CA ALA A 691 22.74 -32.74 8.70
C ALA A 691 22.70 -34.18 9.23
#